data_AF-A0A2G8HY32-F1
#
_entry.id   AF-A0A2G8HY32-F1
#
_cell.length_a   1.000
_cell.length_b   1.000
_cell.length_c   1.000
_cell.angle_alpha   90.00
_cell.angle_beta   90.00
_cell.angle_gamma   90.00
#
_symmetry.space_group_name_H-M   'P 1'
#
loop_
_entity.id
_entity.type
_entity.pdbx_description
1 polymer ?
#
loop_
_entity_poly.entity_id
_entity_poly.type
_entity_poly.pdbx_seq_one_letter_code
_entity_poly.pdbx_strand_id
1 'polypeptide(L)'
;MEVQITKYYLIQSSGKVLKYCDIFEIVSLLESEELEGQSYVFDLRLREWLTVDNLAVLRDTNYQFKESAKRDRPSFNPPHKLPVGEFQSQKDSDYEYLLRYTRKLSKINEVKELSMSDKTETYLEAQLEKVTCDLNEKNTELLNIKSISLDFEEVICRLKSENSNLSLEIAKLEDENISLIEEREDLKKSSEKDIEILKAEYEKEITLCDDIQKINFKLSERNKTLAYALKLERSQRAELKSLMEKRDESSLKSSYSEELLSKAMDYFLHGPIGGDKEILEKKIALLNKELKELDEFYNIKIQKLKREFREESQTQAKHSSEEQESINILQKERDSLEFKYNNLLDLNEVLNEKMAKLEESAKFNALNSDTQEDFKEKYINLASKFKKLEKSYKELEEQSKTKKAPDSATKYLKEELIKAREQVTSFETRLKELSLENDSLKDQKSGVLKSDKKLNHLITNLRSDNKTLIEKYHVLKERTAKYKVAYNDLSEGHKKLKLELKETRLKFSEMTSKTSAIIDSLKSKVEGAKNNYSEKIKELEEVKDREKTLMFKIEEFKKEEVEAKEAQVSLEVEADSTSKADEELKRLIGDSFEVPNSKVWMIQNEEKAVSGPFEFSEVYHMKINGELDGNIKIKKGVDPYRVKADIFELSVPVITHGEGDSIRYFINRTSMRVPFYELITFEINGVEHRGYCTSLSLGGIFLELNELSDDFVIDKTGRVLFSAGAVDSPFQCVAQVKNISKSRPKGLGLMFVDLPDQARVDISFYINNYLNKTKQAA
;
A
#
# COMPACT_ATOMS: atom_id res chain seq x y z
N MET A 1 30.12 -26.55 23.24
CA MET A 1 30.61 -25.51 22.32
C MET A 1 30.35 -26.04 20.93
N GLU A 2 29.34 -25.49 20.24
CA GLU A 2 29.14 -25.74 18.82
C GLU A 2 30.35 -25.17 18.09
N VAL A 3 31.14 -26.03 17.46
CA VAL A 3 32.30 -25.61 16.68
C VAL A 3 31.74 -25.04 15.38
N GLN A 4 31.78 -23.72 15.22
CA GLN A 4 31.37 -23.05 13.99
C GLN A 4 32.24 -23.54 12.84
N ILE A 5 31.61 -24.20 11.86
CA ILE A 5 32.23 -24.51 10.57
C ILE A 5 32.38 -23.19 9.81
N THR A 6 33.57 -22.92 9.33
CA THR A 6 33.95 -21.62 8.78
C THR A 6 34.19 -21.70 7.28
N LYS A 7 33.53 -20.84 6.51
CA LYS A 7 33.59 -20.85 5.04
C LYS A 7 34.83 -20.12 4.53
N TYR A 8 35.90 -20.85 4.23
CA TYR A 8 37.23 -20.31 3.89
C TYR A 8 37.60 -20.35 2.40
N TYR A 9 36.78 -20.94 1.54
CA TYR A 9 37.13 -21.20 0.15
C TYR A 9 36.21 -20.47 -0.81
N LEU A 10 36.77 -20.00 -1.94
CA LEU A 10 35.98 -19.42 -3.03
C LEU A 10 36.07 -20.29 -4.27
N ILE A 11 34.90 -20.68 -4.78
CA ILE A 11 34.78 -21.54 -5.95
C ILE A 11 34.14 -20.72 -7.08
N GLN A 12 34.71 -20.84 -8.28
CA GLN A 12 34.15 -20.26 -9.49
C GLN A 12 33.26 -21.32 -10.17
N SER A 13 31.94 -21.17 -10.05
CA SER A 13 30.99 -22.04 -10.76
C SER A 13 30.56 -21.42 -12.09
N SER A 14 30.65 -22.22 -13.16
CA SER A 14 30.03 -22.06 -14.49
C SER A 14 29.73 -20.61 -14.94
N GLY A 15 30.76 -19.75 -14.87
CA GLY A 15 30.85 -18.56 -15.71
C GLY A 15 30.44 -17.21 -15.12
N LYS A 16 30.13 -17.02 -13.82
CA LYS A 16 30.07 -15.63 -13.27
C LYS A 16 30.03 -15.40 -11.75
N VAL A 17 29.86 -16.40 -10.88
CA VAL A 17 29.69 -16.13 -9.44
C VAL A 17 30.73 -16.87 -8.60
N LEU A 18 31.47 -16.10 -7.78
CA LEU A 18 32.32 -16.62 -6.72
C LEU A 18 31.47 -16.90 -5.48
N LYS A 19 31.39 -18.16 -5.06
CA LYS A 19 30.64 -18.58 -3.86
C LYS A 19 31.59 -18.96 -2.74
N TYR A 20 31.28 -18.50 -1.52
CA TYR A 20 31.97 -18.94 -0.30
C TYR A 20 31.52 -20.36 0.07
N CYS A 21 32.50 -21.25 0.22
CA CYS A 21 32.30 -22.65 0.55
C CYS A 21 33.19 -23.07 1.73
N ASP A 22 32.71 -24.05 2.48
CA ASP A 22 33.51 -24.79 3.45
C ASP A 22 34.08 -26.08 2.82
N ILE A 23 34.87 -26.82 3.59
CA ILE A 23 35.50 -28.05 3.10
C ILE A 23 34.50 -29.19 2.83
N PHE A 24 33.37 -29.23 3.55
CA PHE A 24 32.34 -30.26 3.35
C PHE A 24 31.54 -30.00 2.08
N GLU A 25 31.24 -28.74 1.79
CA GLU A 25 30.66 -28.31 0.51
C GLU A 25 31.60 -28.66 -0.65
N ILE A 26 32.92 -28.48 -0.51
CA ILE A 26 33.89 -28.92 -1.54
C ILE A 26 33.82 -30.44 -1.75
N VAL A 27 33.78 -31.24 -0.69
CA VAL A 27 33.64 -32.71 -0.80
C VAL A 27 32.31 -33.07 -1.47
N SER A 28 31.21 -32.44 -1.08
CA SER A 28 29.90 -32.67 -1.72
C SER A 28 29.91 -32.35 -3.22
N LEU A 29 30.64 -31.31 -3.63
CA LEU A 29 30.80 -30.93 -5.03
C LEU A 29 31.73 -31.88 -5.80
N LEU A 30 32.72 -32.49 -5.12
CA LEU A 30 33.54 -33.57 -5.69
C LEU A 30 32.73 -34.85 -5.88
N GLU A 31 31.84 -35.17 -4.94
CA GLU A 31 30.95 -36.34 -5.01
C GLU A 31 29.88 -36.18 -6.09
N SER A 32 29.37 -34.96 -6.31
CA SER A 32 28.39 -34.65 -7.36
C SER A 32 29.01 -34.46 -8.75
N GLU A 33 30.33 -34.63 -8.89
CA GLU A 33 31.10 -34.43 -10.14
C GLU A 33 31.07 -32.99 -10.69
N GLU A 34 30.63 -32.00 -9.89
CA GLU A 34 30.69 -30.58 -10.25
C GLU A 34 32.11 -30.01 -10.11
N LEU A 35 32.90 -30.59 -9.21
CA LEU A 35 34.32 -30.31 -9.03
C LEU A 35 35.16 -31.56 -9.33
N GLU A 36 36.35 -31.30 -9.85
CA GLU A 36 37.36 -32.31 -10.16
C GLU A 36 38.62 -32.02 -9.34
N GLY A 37 39.49 -33.01 -9.13
CA GLY A 37 40.73 -32.82 -8.37
C GLY A 37 41.63 -31.73 -8.95
N GLN A 38 41.67 -31.59 -10.27
CA GLN A 38 42.44 -30.56 -10.99
C GLN A 38 41.73 -29.20 -11.13
N SER A 39 40.54 -29.01 -10.53
CA SER A 39 39.87 -27.70 -10.50
C SER A 39 40.53 -26.75 -9.50
N TYR A 40 40.41 -25.44 -9.74
CA TYR A 40 40.99 -24.41 -8.87
C TYR A 40 39.97 -23.83 -7.89
N VAL A 41 40.42 -23.65 -6.64
CA VAL A 41 39.70 -23.01 -5.54
C VAL A 41 40.61 -21.94 -4.94
N PHE A 42 40.07 -20.78 -4.60
CA PHE A 42 40.85 -19.71 -3.98
C PHE A 42 40.76 -19.82 -2.45
N ASP A 43 41.90 -20.07 -1.80
CA ASP A 43 41.97 -20.11 -0.33
C ASP A 43 42.10 -18.69 0.21
N LEU A 44 41.10 -18.23 0.97
CA LEU A 44 41.07 -16.87 1.52
C LEU A 44 42.18 -16.60 2.55
N ARG A 45 42.74 -17.63 3.18
CA ARG A 45 43.79 -17.52 4.20
C ARG A 45 45.15 -17.32 3.54
N LEU A 46 45.44 -18.12 2.51
CA LEU A 46 46.69 -18.08 1.76
C LEU A 46 46.68 -17.03 0.65
N ARG A 47 45.49 -16.55 0.26
CA ARG A 47 45.26 -15.58 -0.83
C ARG A 47 45.83 -16.05 -2.16
N GLU A 48 45.75 -17.36 -2.41
CA GLU A 48 46.23 -17.98 -3.64
C GLU A 48 45.23 -18.99 -4.20
N TRP A 49 45.32 -19.20 -5.51
CA TRP A 49 44.60 -20.25 -6.21
C TRP A 49 45.33 -21.58 -6.01
N LEU A 50 44.64 -22.55 -5.41
CA LEU A 50 45.10 -23.92 -5.23
C LEU A 50 44.23 -24.87 -6.03
N THR A 51 44.80 -25.97 -6.51
CA THR A 51 44.01 -27.08 -7.04
C THR A 51 43.37 -27.85 -5.88
N VAL A 52 42.19 -28.44 -6.11
CA VAL A 52 41.46 -29.16 -5.06
C VAL A 52 42.26 -30.34 -4.50
N ASP A 53 43.04 -31.02 -5.34
CA ASP A 53 43.97 -32.10 -4.92
C ASP A 53 45.08 -31.66 -3.97
N ASN A 54 45.46 -30.38 -4.01
CA ASN A 54 46.50 -29.79 -3.19
C ASN A 54 45.97 -29.17 -1.89
N LEU A 55 44.66 -29.26 -1.63
CA LEU A 55 44.11 -28.88 -0.34
C LEU A 55 44.66 -29.81 0.75
N ALA A 56 45.38 -29.23 1.72
CA ALA A 56 46.05 -29.97 2.79
C ALA A 56 45.09 -30.93 3.52
N VAL A 57 43.85 -30.50 3.77
CA VAL A 57 42.82 -31.32 4.41
C VAL A 57 42.54 -32.61 3.63
N LEU A 58 42.30 -32.51 2.33
CA LEU A 58 41.93 -33.66 1.49
C LEU A 58 43.12 -34.61 1.31
N ARG A 59 44.32 -34.05 1.12
CA ARG A 59 45.56 -34.83 1.01
C ARG A 59 45.84 -35.63 2.28
N ASP A 60 45.72 -35.00 3.45
CA ASP A 60 46.05 -35.64 4.72
C ASP A 60 44.99 -36.67 5.15
N THR A 61 43.76 -36.55 4.62
CA THR A 61 42.71 -37.58 4.75
C THR A 61 42.81 -38.72 3.71
N ASN A 62 43.80 -38.69 2.81
CA ASN A 62 43.93 -39.63 1.69
C ASN A 62 42.67 -39.72 0.80
N TYR A 63 42.02 -38.58 0.53
CA TYR A 63 40.86 -38.56 -0.36
C TYR A 63 41.26 -38.99 -1.78
N GLN A 64 40.53 -39.94 -2.37
CA GLN A 64 40.82 -40.45 -3.71
C GLN A 64 40.10 -39.61 -4.76
N PHE A 65 40.86 -38.96 -5.64
CA PHE A 65 40.33 -38.16 -6.74
C PHE A 65 40.16 -39.01 -8.00
N LYS A 66 39.09 -38.74 -8.77
CA LYS A 66 38.93 -39.26 -10.13
C LYS A 66 39.94 -38.60 -11.07
N GLU A 67 40.40 -39.33 -12.09
CA GLU A 67 41.28 -38.79 -13.13
C GLU A 67 40.60 -37.60 -13.83
N SER A 68 41.28 -36.47 -13.88
CA SER A 68 40.75 -35.21 -14.41
C SER A 68 41.78 -34.49 -15.29
N ALA A 69 41.31 -33.75 -16.28
CA ALA A 69 42.17 -32.99 -17.18
C ALA A 69 42.71 -31.73 -16.47
N LYS A 70 43.95 -31.34 -16.78
CA LYS A 70 44.53 -30.10 -16.25
C LYS A 70 43.74 -28.90 -16.76
N ARG A 71 43.29 -28.04 -15.84
CA ARG A 71 42.62 -26.77 -16.15
C ARG A 71 43.62 -25.61 -16.03
N ASP A 72 43.35 -24.51 -16.74
CA ASP A 72 44.17 -23.31 -16.65
C ASP A 72 43.89 -22.56 -15.34
N ARG A 73 44.96 -22.07 -14.71
CA ARG A 73 44.86 -21.27 -13.47
C ARG A 73 44.13 -19.95 -13.76
N PRO A 74 43.11 -19.56 -12.98
CA PRO A 74 42.47 -18.26 -13.13
C PRO A 74 43.48 -17.11 -12.99
N SER A 75 43.42 -16.14 -13.91
CA SER A 75 44.37 -15.01 -13.98
C SER A 75 44.03 -13.84 -13.05
N PHE A 76 42.83 -13.83 -12.47
CA PHE A 76 42.37 -12.75 -11.61
C PHE A 76 42.49 -13.14 -10.13
N ASN A 77 42.80 -12.16 -9.29
CA ASN A 77 42.70 -12.30 -7.84
C ASN A 77 41.36 -11.70 -7.39
N PRO A 78 40.47 -12.49 -6.76
CA PRO A 78 39.18 -12.01 -6.31
C PRO A 78 39.28 -10.76 -5.39
N PRO A 79 38.51 -9.68 -5.63
CA PRO A 79 38.52 -8.49 -4.78
C PRO A 79 37.73 -8.75 -3.48
N HIS A 80 38.38 -8.73 -2.31
CA HIS A 80 37.70 -9.01 -1.04
C HIS A 80 37.92 -7.95 0.05
N LYS A 81 36.81 -7.45 0.59
CA LYS A 81 36.71 -6.97 1.97
C LYS A 81 36.51 -8.21 2.85
N LEU A 82 37.53 -8.63 3.59
CA LEU A 82 37.39 -9.69 4.57
C LEU A 82 36.39 -9.25 5.65
N PRO A 83 35.51 -10.14 6.14
CA PRO A 83 34.81 -9.92 7.40
C PRO A 83 35.83 -9.52 8.48
N VAL A 84 35.66 -8.32 9.04
CA VAL A 84 36.59 -7.76 10.01
C VAL A 84 36.43 -8.55 11.32
N GLY A 85 37.33 -9.51 11.59
CA GLY A 85 37.36 -10.18 12.90
C GLY A 85 38.01 -11.56 13.00
N GLU A 86 38.08 -12.38 11.95
CA GLU A 86 38.29 -13.84 12.14
C GLU A 86 39.58 -14.44 11.56
N PHE A 87 40.42 -13.69 10.86
CA PHE A 87 41.53 -14.27 10.07
C PHE A 87 42.92 -14.24 10.75
N GLN A 88 43.02 -14.04 12.07
CA GLN A 88 44.32 -14.02 12.76
C GLN A 88 44.84 -15.43 13.16
N SER A 89 43.98 -16.45 13.09
CA SER A 89 44.34 -17.83 13.37
C SER A 89 44.89 -18.52 12.12
N GLN A 90 46.18 -18.88 12.13
CA GLN A 90 46.74 -19.83 11.12
C GLN A 90 46.24 -21.28 11.33
N LYS A 91 45.50 -21.55 12.41
CA LYS A 91 45.01 -22.90 12.73
C LYS A 91 43.59 -23.07 12.22
N ASP A 92 43.42 -24.07 11.36
CA ASP A 92 42.15 -24.50 10.78
C ASP A 92 41.40 -25.40 11.78
N SER A 93 40.33 -24.88 12.40
CA SER A 93 39.49 -25.64 13.34
C SER A 93 38.75 -26.79 12.67
N ASP A 94 38.42 -26.65 11.38
CA ASP A 94 37.67 -27.65 10.61
C ASP A 94 38.59 -28.83 10.23
N TYR A 95 39.88 -28.56 10.02
CA TYR A 95 40.93 -29.57 9.80
C TYR A 95 41.16 -30.49 11.02
N GLU A 96 41.22 -29.94 12.24
CA GLU A 96 41.40 -30.76 13.46
C GLU A 96 40.21 -31.71 13.71
N TYR A 97 39.00 -31.26 13.39
CA TYR A 97 37.79 -32.06 13.53
C TYR A 97 37.82 -33.30 12.60
N LEU A 98 38.15 -33.10 11.33
CA LEU A 98 38.23 -34.18 10.33
C LEU A 98 39.29 -35.24 10.68
N LEU A 99 40.47 -34.83 11.15
CA LEU A 99 41.51 -35.76 11.60
C LEU A 99 41.11 -36.60 12.82
N ARG A 100 40.30 -36.02 13.72
CA ARG A 100 39.82 -36.72 14.91
C ARG A 100 38.75 -37.77 14.56
N TYR A 101 37.91 -37.47 13.57
CA TYR A 101 36.87 -38.37 13.09
C TYR A 101 37.45 -39.60 12.38
N THR A 102 38.39 -39.41 11.45
CA THR A 102 38.98 -40.51 10.67
C THR A 102 39.79 -41.48 11.55
N ARG A 103 40.53 -40.99 12.55
CA ARG A 103 41.24 -41.82 13.53
C ARG A 103 40.33 -42.67 14.42
N LYS A 104 39.05 -42.27 14.57
CA LYS A 104 38.08 -43.03 15.37
C LYS A 104 37.55 -44.24 14.60
N LEU A 105 37.42 -44.13 13.28
CA LEU A 105 36.97 -45.21 12.40
C LEU A 105 38.02 -46.32 12.24
N SER A 106 39.31 -45.97 12.12
CA SER A 106 40.38 -46.97 11.98
C SER A 106 40.52 -47.88 13.20
N LYS A 107 40.29 -47.37 14.41
CA LYS A 107 40.35 -48.15 15.66
C LYS A 107 39.22 -49.18 15.82
N ILE A 108 38.13 -49.05 15.09
CA ILE A 108 36.98 -49.98 15.20
C ILE A 108 37.24 -51.26 14.39
N ASN A 109 38.05 -51.18 13.32
CA ASN A 109 38.29 -52.30 12.43
C ASN A 109 39.39 -53.27 12.91
N GLU A 110 40.26 -52.88 13.84
CA GLU A 110 41.37 -53.72 14.33
C GLU A 110 40.97 -54.73 15.43
N VAL A 111 39.73 -54.68 15.96
CA VAL A 111 39.32 -55.50 17.12
C VAL A 111 38.71 -56.86 16.75
N LYS A 112 38.51 -57.16 15.45
CA LYS A 112 37.78 -58.36 15.01
C LYS A 112 38.62 -59.61 14.71
N GLU A 113 39.94 -59.54 14.78
CA GLU A 113 40.82 -60.68 14.45
C GLU A 113 41.66 -61.09 15.65
N LEU A 114 41.12 -61.86 16.60
CA LEU A 114 41.94 -62.78 17.43
C LEU A 114 41.11 -63.78 18.25
N SER A 115 41.16 -65.04 17.77
CA SER A 115 41.07 -66.32 18.49
C SER A 115 39.78 -66.73 19.22
N MET A 116 39.34 -67.99 19.02
CA MET A 116 39.32 -69.04 20.06
C MET A 116 38.69 -70.36 19.56
N SER A 117 39.27 -71.46 20.05
CA SER A 117 39.13 -72.88 19.66
C SER A 117 37.95 -73.65 20.30
N ASP A 118 37.40 -74.61 19.54
CA ASP A 118 36.85 -75.97 19.77
C ASP A 118 36.01 -76.35 21.02
N LYS A 119 35.88 -75.49 22.04
CA LYS A 119 34.69 -75.48 22.93
C LYS A 119 33.67 -74.43 22.49
N THR A 120 34.03 -73.73 21.43
CA THR A 120 33.27 -72.68 20.82
C THR A 120 32.21 -73.24 19.90
N GLU A 121 32.28 -74.46 19.37
CA GLU A 121 31.32 -74.90 18.33
C GLU A 121 29.86 -74.93 18.82
N THR A 122 29.58 -75.47 20.01
CA THR A 122 28.21 -75.46 20.58
C THR A 122 27.79 -74.09 21.14
N TYR A 123 28.73 -73.29 21.63
CA TYR A 123 28.47 -71.91 22.06
C TYR A 123 28.31 -70.96 20.87
N LEU A 124 29.03 -71.22 19.77
CA LEU A 124 28.99 -70.55 18.48
C LEU A 124 27.76 -70.99 17.72
N GLU A 125 27.30 -72.24 17.84
CA GLU A 125 26.02 -72.70 17.30
C GLU A 125 24.87 -72.02 18.04
N ALA A 126 24.91 -71.96 19.38
CA ALA A 126 23.91 -71.21 20.14
C ALA A 126 24.00 -69.69 19.88
N GLN A 127 25.19 -69.13 19.71
CA GLN A 127 25.36 -67.74 19.29
C GLN A 127 24.96 -67.54 17.82
N LEU A 128 25.18 -68.51 16.93
CA LEU A 128 24.78 -68.46 15.52
C LEU A 128 23.27 -68.52 15.45
N GLU A 129 22.63 -69.43 16.15
CA GLU A 129 21.17 -69.54 16.21
C GLU A 129 20.56 -68.25 16.78
N LYS A 130 21.14 -67.71 17.86
CA LYS A 130 20.75 -66.40 18.39
C LYS A 130 20.96 -65.27 17.37
N VAL A 131 22.11 -65.20 16.72
CA VAL A 131 22.41 -64.21 15.68
C VAL A 131 21.49 -64.42 14.48
N THR A 132 21.08 -65.64 14.15
CA THR A 132 20.19 -65.95 13.03
C THR A 132 18.76 -65.53 13.37
N CYS A 133 18.31 -65.73 14.62
CA CYS A 133 17.06 -65.19 15.13
C CYS A 133 17.08 -63.65 15.14
N ASP A 134 18.12 -63.04 15.70
CA ASP A 134 18.29 -61.58 15.72
C ASP A 134 18.33 -61.02 14.28
N LEU A 135 19.00 -61.70 13.35
CA LEU A 135 19.10 -61.30 11.94
C LEU A 135 17.78 -61.48 11.21
N ASN A 136 16.99 -62.51 11.53
CA ASN A 136 15.63 -62.68 11.01
C ASN A 136 14.68 -61.61 11.56
N GLU A 137 14.72 -61.31 12.87
CA GLU A 137 13.97 -60.18 13.45
C GLU A 137 14.36 -58.88 12.77
N LYS A 138 15.67 -58.60 12.62
CA LYS A 138 16.16 -57.42 11.91
C LYS A 138 15.74 -57.40 10.45
N ASN A 139 15.71 -58.54 9.75
CA ASN A 139 15.19 -58.61 8.38
C ASN A 139 13.69 -58.31 8.31
N THR A 140 12.89 -58.77 9.28
CA THR A 140 11.47 -58.42 9.35
C THR A 140 11.26 -56.93 9.66
N GLU A 141 12.07 -56.35 10.54
CA GLU A 141 12.09 -54.90 10.77
C GLU A 141 12.46 -54.15 9.48
N LEU A 142 13.47 -54.63 8.73
CA LEU A 142 13.92 -54.02 7.48
C LEU A 142 12.85 -54.11 6.38
N LEU A 143 12.11 -55.22 6.32
CA LEU A 143 10.97 -55.37 5.41
C LEU A 143 9.81 -54.41 5.78
N ASN A 144 9.54 -54.22 7.08
CA ASN A 144 8.57 -53.22 7.53
C ASN A 144 9.04 -51.80 7.22
N ILE A 145 10.33 -51.49 7.37
CA ILE A 145 10.89 -50.19 6.99
C ILE A 145 10.76 -49.96 5.47
N LYS A 146 10.96 -51.01 4.65
CA LYS A 146 10.74 -50.93 3.20
C LYS A 146 9.28 -50.66 2.83
N SER A 147 8.32 -51.26 3.53
CA SER A 147 6.90 -50.95 3.28
C SER A 147 6.57 -49.50 3.65
N ILE A 148 7.10 -49.02 4.78
CA ILE A 148 6.96 -47.62 5.19
C ILE A 148 7.62 -46.68 4.17
N SER A 149 8.77 -47.04 3.60
CA SER A 149 9.44 -46.28 2.55
C SER A 149 8.57 -46.16 1.29
N LEU A 150 7.90 -47.24 0.90
CA LEU A 150 6.95 -47.26 -0.23
C LEU A 150 5.75 -46.34 0.03
N ASP A 151 5.19 -46.38 1.25
CA ASP A 151 4.09 -45.48 1.63
C ASP A 151 4.54 -44.01 1.58
N PHE A 152 5.75 -43.70 2.03
CA PHE A 152 6.32 -42.35 1.92
C PHE A 152 6.58 -41.93 0.47
N GLU A 153 7.04 -42.82 -0.39
CA GLU A 153 7.19 -42.52 -1.82
C GLU A 153 5.85 -42.21 -2.49
N GLU A 154 4.78 -42.91 -2.11
CA GLU A 154 3.44 -42.62 -2.61
C GLU A 154 2.95 -41.24 -2.13
N VAL A 155 3.17 -40.91 -0.86
CA VAL A 155 2.86 -39.59 -0.30
C VAL A 155 3.66 -38.49 -1.01
N ILE A 156 4.96 -38.70 -1.26
CA ILE A 156 5.81 -37.75 -1.99
C ILE A 156 5.30 -37.57 -3.43
N CYS A 157 4.91 -38.65 -4.11
CA CYS A 157 4.34 -38.56 -5.45
C CYS A 157 3.03 -37.77 -5.48
N ARG A 158 2.13 -37.97 -4.50
CA ARG A 158 0.90 -37.19 -4.36
C ARG A 158 1.17 -35.72 -4.06
N LEU A 159 2.11 -35.42 -3.17
CA LEU A 159 2.50 -34.03 -2.86
C LEU A 159 3.14 -33.35 -4.09
N LYS A 160 3.94 -34.07 -4.88
CA LYS A 160 4.51 -33.54 -6.12
C LYS A 160 3.44 -33.22 -7.16
N SER A 161 2.44 -34.10 -7.33
CA SER A 161 1.35 -33.83 -8.28
C SER A 161 0.45 -32.69 -7.80
N GLU A 162 0.16 -32.61 -6.50
CA GLU A 162 -0.59 -31.49 -5.91
C GLU A 162 0.16 -30.16 -6.09
N ASN A 163 1.47 -30.14 -5.82
CA ASN A 163 2.30 -28.94 -6.00
C ASN A 163 2.40 -28.51 -7.47
N SER A 164 2.46 -29.48 -8.40
CA SER A 164 2.41 -29.21 -9.84
C SER A 164 1.07 -28.61 -10.26
N ASN A 165 -0.05 -29.10 -9.70
CA ASN A 165 -1.38 -28.56 -9.99
C ASN A 165 -1.55 -27.15 -9.43
N LEU A 166 -1.09 -26.90 -8.19
CA LEU A 166 -1.11 -25.58 -7.59
C LEU A 166 -0.26 -24.58 -8.36
N SER A 167 0.90 -25.01 -8.87
CA SER A 167 1.76 -24.16 -9.70
C SER A 167 1.09 -23.78 -11.03
N LEU A 168 0.34 -24.70 -11.65
CA LEU A 168 -0.46 -24.41 -12.84
C LEU A 168 -1.64 -23.48 -12.54
N GLU A 169 -2.26 -23.59 -11.37
CA GLU A 169 -3.33 -22.70 -10.93
C GLU A 169 -2.82 -21.29 -10.65
N ILE A 170 -1.66 -21.17 -9.98
CA ILE A 170 -0.98 -19.88 -9.77
C ILE A 170 -0.64 -19.23 -11.10
N ALA A 171 -0.08 -19.95 -12.06
CA ALA A 171 0.24 -19.41 -13.39
C ALA A 171 -1.01 -18.86 -14.10
N LYS A 172 -2.15 -19.57 -14.01
CA LYS A 172 -3.43 -19.08 -14.59
C LYS A 172 -3.92 -17.80 -13.91
N LEU A 173 -3.82 -17.72 -12.58
CA LEU A 173 -4.20 -16.53 -11.83
C LEU A 173 -3.27 -15.35 -12.12
N GLU A 174 -1.98 -15.60 -12.34
CA GLU A 174 -1.02 -14.58 -12.77
C GLU A 174 -1.37 -14.05 -14.17
N ASP A 175 -1.69 -14.93 -15.13
CA ASP A 175 -2.14 -14.53 -16.47
C ASP A 175 -3.44 -13.71 -16.43
N GLU A 176 -4.42 -14.12 -15.61
CA GLU A 176 -5.67 -13.37 -15.41
C GLU A 176 -5.41 -11.99 -14.80
N ASN A 177 -4.51 -11.90 -13.82
CA ASN A 177 -4.14 -10.64 -13.19
C ASN A 177 -3.41 -9.70 -14.16
N ILE A 178 -2.54 -10.23 -15.04
CA ILE A 178 -1.90 -9.45 -16.10
C ILE A 178 -2.95 -8.88 -17.05
N SER A 179 -3.93 -9.71 -17.49
CA SER A 179 -5.02 -9.25 -18.36
C SER A 179 -5.86 -8.15 -17.71
N LEU A 180 -6.16 -8.25 -16.41
CA LEU A 180 -6.91 -7.23 -15.66
C LEU A 180 -6.11 -5.93 -15.48
N ILE A 181 -4.78 -6.02 -15.35
CA ILE A 181 -3.90 -4.84 -15.29
C ILE A 181 -3.93 -4.10 -16.63
N GLU A 182 -3.86 -4.82 -17.76
CA GLU A 182 -3.94 -4.23 -19.10
C GLU A 182 -5.29 -3.54 -19.33
N GLU A 183 -6.40 -4.19 -18.99
CA GLU A 183 -7.75 -3.59 -19.09
C GLU A 183 -7.86 -2.32 -18.24
N ARG A 184 -7.29 -2.32 -17.03
CA ARG A 184 -7.27 -1.16 -16.14
C ARG A 184 -6.44 -0.01 -16.71
N GLU A 185 -5.31 -0.30 -17.36
CA GLU A 185 -4.52 0.73 -18.03
C GLU A 185 -5.25 1.36 -19.20
N ASP A 186 -5.98 0.57 -19.98
CA ASP A 186 -6.74 1.07 -21.12
C ASP A 186 -7.94 1.90 -20.68
N LEU A 187 -8.65 1.48 -19.63
CA LEU A 187 -9.68 2.30 -18.97
C LEU A 187 -9.11 3.62 -18.44
N LYS A 188 -7.92 3.58 -17.83
CA LYS A 188 -7.24 4.79 -17.36
C LYS A 188 -6.92 5.73 -18.52
N LYS A 189 -6.32 5.24 -19.61
CA LYS A 189 -6.03 6.02 -20.82
C LYS A 189 -7.29 6.60 -21.45
N SER A 190 -8.41 5.86 -21.47
CA SER A 190 -9.70 6.37 -21.93
C SER A 190 -10.19 7.51 -21.04
N SER A 191 -10.17 7.31 -19.72
CA SER A 191 -10.62 8.34 -18.77
C SER A 191 -9.76 9.61 -18.82
N GLU A 192 -8.45 9.49 -19.05
CA GLU A 192 -7.55 10.64 -19.21
C GLU A 192 -7.90 11.45 -20.46
N LYS A 193 -8.21 10.77 -21.57
CA LYS A 193 -8.70 11.42 -22.80
C LYS A 193 -10.04 12.13 -22.58
N ASP A 194 -10.97 11.50 -21.89
CA ASP A 194 -12.27 12.11 -21.59
C ASP A 194 -12.13 13.35 -20.70
N ILE A 195 -11.23 13.30 -19.71
CA ILE A 195 -10.89 14.44 -18.86
C ILE A 195 -10.25 15.57 -19.68
N GLU A 196 -9.37 15.24 -20.62
CA GLU A 196 -8.72 16.22 -21.49
C GLU A 196 -9.73 16.90 -22.44
N ILE A 197 -10.67 16.13 -22.99
CA ILE A 197 -11.78 16.65 -23.79
C ILE A 197 -12.65 17.59 -22.94
N LEU A 198 -13.06 17.16 -21.74
CA LEU A 198 -13.85 18.01 -20.84
C LEU A 198 -13.12 19.29 -20.44
N LYS A 199 -11.81 19.21 -20.15
CA LYS A 199 -11.00 20.41 -19.87
C LYS A 199 -11.01 21.38 -21.05
N ALA A 200 -10.84 20.89 -22.27
CA ALA A 200 -10.86 21.73 -23.48
C ALA A 200 -12.25 22.34 -23.73
N GLU A 201 -13.33 21.64 -23.40
CA GLU A 201 -14.70 22.18 -23.45
C GLU A 201 -14.91 23.29 -22.42
N TYR A 202 -14.52 23.06 -21.16
CA TYR A 202 -14.68 24.03 -20.08
C TYR A 202 -13.74 25.24 -20.18
N GLU A 203 -12.58 25.11 -20.83
CA GLU A 203 -11.66 26.24 -21.04
C GLU A 203 -12.34 27.37 -21.83
N LYS A 204 -13.20 27.03 -22.80
CA LYS A 204 -14.01 28.02 -23.54
C LYS A 204 -15.04 28.70 -22.65
N GLU A 205 -15.66 27.97 -21.73
CA GLU A 205 -16.63 28.54 -20.78
C GLU A 205 -15.95 29.42 -19.73
N ILE A 206 -14.75 29.04 -19.26
CA ILE A 206 -13.94 29.81 -18.32
C ILE A 206 -13.51 31.13 -18.96
N THR A 207 -12.95 31.09 -20.18
CA THR A 207 -12.53 32.30 -20.89
C THR A 207 -13.71 33.24 -21.15
N LEU A 208 -14.89 32.70 -21.48
CA LEU A 208 -16.12 33.48 -21.61
C LEU A 208 -16.56 34.09 -20.27
N CYS A 209 -16.47 33.36 -19.15
CA CYS A 209 -16.76 33.89 -17.82
C CYS A 209 -15.80 35.02 -17.43
N ASP A 210 -14.51 34.88 -17.70
CA ASP A 210 -13.50 35.91 -17.42
C ASP A 210 -13.76 37.19 -18.23
N ASP A 211 -14.16 37.06 -19.49
CA ASP A 211 -14.51 38.21 -20.32
C ASP A 211 -15.79 38.90 -19.84
N ILE A 212 -16.79 38.14 -19.39
CA ILE A 212 -17.98 38.70 -18.74
C ILE A 212 -17.59 39.44 -17.44
N GLN A 213 -16.69 38.87 -16.63
CA GLN A 213 -16.22 39.53 -15.40
C GLN A 213 -15.51 40.85 -15.71
N LYS A 214 -14.64 40.90 -16.74
CA LYS A 214 -13.98 42.13 -17.19
C LYS A 214 -14.99 43.19 -17.64
N ILE A 215 -16.03 42.79 -18.38
CA ILE A 215 -17.10 43.70 -18.82
C ILE A 215 -17.88 44.24 -17.61
N ASN A 216 -18.27 43.36 -16.68
CA ASN A 216 -18.98 43.75 -15.46
C ASN A 216 -18.16 44.68 -14.57
N PHE A 217 -16.85 44.45 -14.47
CA PHE A 217 -15.95 45.35 -13.76
C PHE A 217 -15.94 46.76 -14.38
N LYS A 218 -15.77 46.85 -15.71
CA LYS A 218 -15.81 48.14 -16.44
C LYS A 218 -17.15 48.86 -16.28
N LEU A 219 -18.26 48.13 -16.32
CA LEU A 219 -19.59 48.69 -16.10
C LEU A 219 -19.77 49.18 -14.66
N SER A 220 -19.26 48.45 -13.67
CA SER A 220 -19.28 48.83 -12.26
C SER A 220 -18.49 50.12 -12.01
N GLU A 221 -17.29 50.26 -12.57
CA GLU A 221 -16.51 51.50 -12.49
C GLU A 221 -17.25 52.67 -13.13
N ARG A 222 -17.80 52.47 -14.33
CA ARG A 222 -18.60 53.50 -15.01
C ARG A 222 -19.81 53.92 -14.18
N ASN A 223 -20.48 52.97 -13.53
CA ASN A 223 -21.61 53.25 -12.63
C ASN A 223 -21.18 54.02 -11.38
N LYS A 224 -20.02 53.71 -10.78
CA LYS A 224 -19.46 54.49 -9.67
C LYS A 224 -19.17 55.93 -10.07
N THR A 225 -18.54 56.13 -11.23
CA THR A 225 -18.24 57.47 -11.76
C THR A 225 -19.51 58.27 -12.03
N LEU A 226 -20.53 57.63 -12.62
CA LEU A 226 -21.83 58.27 -12.85
C LEU A 226 -22.56 58.59 -11.55
N ALA A 227 -22.51 57.70 -10.54
CA ALA A 227 -23.11 57.95 -9.24
C ALA A 227 -22.43 59.13 -8.52
N TYR A 228 -21.10 59.24 -8.62
CA TYR A 228 -20.35 60.38 -8.11
C TYR A 228 -20.74 61.68 -8.82
N ALA A 229 -20.80 61.68 -10.15
CA ALA A 229 -21.24 62.83 -10.94
C ALA A 229 -22.65 63.28 -10.54
N LEU A 230 -23.58 62.34 -10.36
CA LEU A 230 -24.97 62.62 -9.94
C LEU A 230 -25.02 63.18 -8.51
N LYS A 231 -24.18 62.68 -7.60
CA LYS A 231 -24.08 63.22 -6.23
C LYS A 231 -23.55 64.65 -6.22
N LEU A 232 -22.52 64.94 -7.02
CA LEU A 232 -21.96 66.28 -7.17
C LEU A 232 -23.01 67.25 -7.72
N GLU A 233 -23.73 66.82 -8.75
CA GLU A 233 -24.79 67.59 -9.40
C GLU A 233 -25.95 67.90 -8.43
N ARG A 234 -26.38 66.92 -7.64
CA ARG A 234 -27.35 67.15 -6.54
C ARG A 234 -26.85 68.14 -5.50
N SER A 235 -25.58 68.08 -5.12
CA SER A 235 -24.97 69.01 -4.16
C SER A 235 -24.96 70.43 -4.70
N GLN A 236 -24.54 70.61 -5.96
CA GLN A 236 -24.52 71.91 -6.63
C GLN A 236 -25.92 72.49 -6.79
N ARG A 237 -26.91 71.67 -7.15
CA ARG A 237 -28.32 72.10 -7.19
C ARG A 237 -28.84 72.50 -5.81
N ALA A 238 -28.51 71.74 -4.76
CA ALA A 238 -28.92 72.06 -3.39
C ALA A 238 -28.28 73.37 -2.92
N GLU A 239 -27.01 73.60 -3.24
CA GLU A 239 -26.29 74.83 -2.92
C GLU A 239 -26.91 76.05 -3.62
N LEU A 240 -27.15 75.96 -4.94
CA LEU A 240 -27.85 76.99 -5.70
C LEU A 240 -29.26 77.26 -5.15
N LYS A 241 -30.01 76.20 -4.82
CA LYS A 241 -31.33 76.32 -4.21
C LYS A 241 -31.28 77.02 -2.84
N SER A 242 -30.32 76.65 -1.98
CA SER A 242 -30.13 77.29 -0.67
C SER A 242 -29.73 78.76 -0.79
N LEU A 243 -28.93 79.10 -1.80
CA LEU A 243 -28.61 80.48 -2.10
C LEU A 243 -29.89 81.21 -2.50
N MET A 244 -30.66 80.70 -3.47
CA MET A 244 -31.92 81.31 -3.90
C MET A 244 -32.92 81.50 -2.75
N GLU A 245 -33.03 80.57 -1.81
CA GLU A 245 -33.91 80.68 -0.64
C GLU A 245 -33.46 81.78 0.33
N LYS A 246 -32.14 82.04 0.47
CA LYS A 246 -31.61 83.15 1.29
C LYS A 246 -31.90 84.55 0.70
N ARG A 247 -32.34 84.65 -0.55
CA ARG A 247 -32.72 85.92 -1.20
C ARG A 247 -33.90 86.60 -0.51
N ASP A 248 -34.80 85.81 0.08
CA ASP A 248 -36.03 86.31 0.68
C ASP A 248 -35.80 86.89 2.09
N GLU A 249 -34.64 86.65 2.71
CA GLU A 249 -34.31 87.10 4.08
C GLU A 249 -33.35 88.31 4.13
N SER A 250 -32.58 88.58 3.07
CA SER A 250 -31.59 89.67 3.06
C SER A 250 -31.77 90.63 1.87
N SER A 251 -32.69 91.58 2.01
CA SER A 251 -33.01 92.57 0.98
C SER A 251 -31.99 93.72 0.83
N LEU A 252 -30.85 93.70 1.53
CA LEU A 252 -29.84 94.77 1.44
C LEU A 252 -28.42 94.21 1.62
N LYS A 253 -27.75 93.82 0.52
CA LYS A 253 -26.28 93.82 0.32
C LYS A 253 -25.93 93.37 -1.10
N SER A 254 -25.20 94.20 -1.85
CA SER A 254 -24.75 93.98 -3.25
C SER A 254 -23.85 92.76 -3.45
N SER A 255 -23.27 92.22 -2.37
CA SER A 255 -22.37 91.06 -2.39
C SER A 255 -23.09 89.73 -2.71
N TYR A 256 -24.37 89.58 -2.36
CA TYR A 256 -25.11 88.34 -2.60
C TYR A 256 -25.44 88.11 -4.10
N SER A 257 -25.74 89.19 -4.83
CA SER A 257 -25.99 89.12 -6.28
C SER A 257 -24.74 88.78 -7.09
N GLU A 258 -23.54 89.24 -6.66
CA GLU A 258 -22.27 88.89 -7.31
C GLU A 258 -21.89 87.43 -7.06
N GLU A 259 -22.11 86.92 -5.85
CA GLU A 259 -21.79 85.53 -5.49
C GLU A 259 -22.73 84.53 -6.21
N LEU A 260 -24.01 84.87 -6.35
CA LEU A 260 -24.98 84.10 -7.14
C LEU A 260 -24.62 84.12 -8.63
N LEU A 261 -24.22 85.28 -9.17
CA LEU A 261 -23.86 85.43 -10.58
C LEU A 261 -22.55 84.70 -10.92
N SER A 262 -21.56 84.72 -10.01
CA SER A 262 -20.31 83.97 -10.14
C SER A 262 -20.57 82.46 -10.19
N LYS A 263 -21.36 81.91 -9.25
CA LYS A 263 -21.69 80.47 -9.25
C LYS A 263 -22.60 80.07 -10.42
N ALA A 264 -23.49 80.95 -10.87
CA ALA A 264 -24.29 80.72 -12.07
C ALA A 264 -23.45 80.76 -13.35
N MET A 265 -22.46 81.65 -13.43
CA MET A 265 -21.50 81.71 -14.55
C MET A 265 -20.58 80.50 -14.58
N ASP A 266 -20.13 79.98 -13.43
CA ASP A 266 -19.37 78.73 -13.35
C ASP A 266 -20.18 77.53 -13.87
N TYR A 267 -21.46 77.45 -13.47
CA TYR A 267 -22.39 76.43 -13.98
C TYR A 267 -22.65 76.57 -15.49
N PHE A 268 -22.67 77.80 -16.00
CA PHE A 268 -22.91 78.10 -17.41
C PHE A 268 -21.68 77.85 -18.30
N LEU A 269 -20.48 78.15 -17.80
CA LEU A 269 -19.20 77.96 -18.51
C LEU A 269 -18.74 76.51 -18.54
N HIS A 270 -19.10 75.71 -17.53
CA HIS A 270 -18.77 74.28 -17.51
C HIS A 270 -19.90 73.39 -18.04
N GLY A 271 -21.10 73.97 -18.19
CA GLY A 271 -22.24 73.40 -18.89
C GLY A 271 -22.95 72.25 -18.15
N PRO A 272 -24.29 72.15 -18.26
CA PRO A 272 -24.99 70.90 -18.03
C PRO A 272 -24.89 70.09 -19.33
N ILE A 273 -24.27 68.90 -19.31
CA ILE A 273 -24.26 68.04 -20.50
C ILE A 273 -25.72 67.63 -20.76
N GLY A 274 -26.30 68.13 -21.86
CA GLY A 274 -27.74 68.33 -22.01
C GLY A 274 -28.62 67.09 -22.14
N GLY A 275 -29.93 67.31 -21.99
CA GLY A 275 -30.99 66.43 -22.50
C GLY A 275 -31.51 65.34 -21.57
N ASP A 276 -31.68 65.62 -20.28
CA ASP A 276 -32.00 64.63 -19.23
C ASP A 276 -33.30 63.83 -19.40
N LYS A 277 -34.25 64.21 -20.26
CA LYS A 277 -35.50 63.43 -20.39
C LYS A 277 -35.41 62.33 -21.46
N GLU A 278 -34.93 62.66 -22.66
CA GLU A 278 -34.76 61.70 -23.75
C GLU A 278 -33.62 60.72 -23.50
N ILE A 279 -32.54 61.17 -22.85
CA ILE A 279 -31.40 60.30 -22.50
C ILE A 279 -31.80 59.34 -21.38
N LEU A 280 -32.62 59.79 -20.42
CA LEU A 280 -33.13 58.93 -19.35
C LEU A 280 -34.19 57.95 -19.86
N GLU A 281 -35.06 58.34 -20.79
CA GLU A 281 -36.02 57.43 -21.45
C GLU A 281 -35.30 56.39 -22.32
N LYS A 282 -34.28 56.77 -23.09
CA LYS A 282 -33.43 55.81 -23.82
C LYS A 282 -32.67 54.90 -22.88
N LYS A 283 -32.20 55.40 -21.74
CA LYS A 283 -31.50 54.61 -20.72
C LYS A 283 -32.42 53.64 -19.98
N ILE A 284 -33.66 54.04 -19.69
CA ILE A 284 -34.70 53.16 -19.13
C ILE A 284 -35.06 52.07 -20.15
N ALA A 285 -35.21 52.41 -21.43
CA ALA A 285 -35.47 51.42 -22.48
C ALA A 285 -34.32 50.41 -22.64
N LEU A 286 -33.06 50.88 -22.52
CA LEU A 286 -31.88 50.03 -22.59
C LEU A 286 -31.78 49.11 -21.35
N LEU A 287 -32.01 49.63 -20.15
CA LEU A 287 -32.05 48.85 -18.91
C LEU A 287 -33.17 47.80 -18.91
N ASN A 288 -34.34 48.13 -19.46
CA ASN A 288 -35.44 47.16 -19.60
C ASN A 288 -35.12 46.07 -20.62
N LYS A 289 -34.35 46.40 -21.68
CA LYS A 289 -33.87 45.42 -22.65
C LYS A 289 -32.83 44.49 -22.00
N GLU A 290 -31.88 45.05 -21.26
CA GLU A 290 -30.86 44.29 -20.52
C GLU A 290 -31.48 43.37 -19.47
N LEU A 291 -32.48 43.83 -18.72
CA LEU A 291 -33.24 43.00 -17.78
C LEU A 291 -33.92 41.82 -18.48
N LYS A 292 -34.50 42.07 -19.65
CA LYS A 292 -35.17 41.01 -20.42
C LYS A 292 -34.18 40.00 -21.00
N GLU A 293 -33.02 40.45 -21.47
CA GLU A 293 -31.93 39.57 -21.93
C GLU A 293 -31.37 38.73 -20.76
N LEU A 294 -31.28 39.29 -19.55
CA LEU A 294 -30.91 38.58 -18.32
C LEU A 294 -31.95 37.52 -17.91
N ASP A 295 -33.24 37.87 -17.98
CA ASP A 295 -34.33 36.93 -17.72
C ASP A 295 -34.36 35.80 -18.75
N GLU A 296 -34.14 36.10 -20.04
CA GLU A 296 -34.01 35.10 -21.10
C GLU A 296 -32.80 34.18 -20.86
N PHE A 297 -31.65 34.75 -20.48
CA PHE A 297 -30.45 33.98 -20.12
C PHE A 297 -30.70 33.02 -18.95
N TYR A 298 -31.30 33.49 -17.86
CA TYR A 298 -31.61 32.64 -16.72
C TYR A 298 -32.66 31.58 -17.06
N ASN A 299 -33.65 31.91 -17.88
CA ASN A 299 -34.62 30.93 -18.37
C ASN A 299 -33.96 29.83 -19.22
N ILE A 300 -33.03 30.19 -20.10
CA ILE A 300 -32.24 29.22 -20.87
C ILE A 300 -31.40 28.34 -19.93
N LYS A 301 -30.74 28.94 -18.94
CA LYS A 301 -29.94 28.20 -17.95
C LYS A 301 -30.78 27.23 -17.11
N ILE A 302 -31.97 27.67 -16.68
CA ILE A 302 -32.93 26.81 -15.97
C ILE A 302 -33.42 25.67 -16.88
N GLN A 303 -33.66 25.93 -18.17
CA GLN A 303 -34.04 24.88 -19.11
C GLN A 303 -32.91 23.86 -19.36
N LYS A 304 -31.65 24.32 -19.44
CA LYS A 304 -30.48 23.45 -19.56
C LYS A 304 -30.36 22.53 -18.33
N LEU A 305 -30.41 23.10 -17.12
CA LEU A 305 -30.40 22.35 -15.87
C LEU A 305 -31.56 21.34 -15.77
N LYS A 306 -32.77 21.72 -16.21
CA LYS A 306 -33.91 20.79 -16.27
C LYS A 306 -33.72 19.65 -17.27
N ARG A 307 -32.97 19.87 -18.35
CA ARG A 307 -32.65 18.83 -19.34
C ARG A 307 -31.60 17.88 -18.78
N GLU A 308 -30.53 18.41 -18.24
CA GLU A 308 -29.46 17.63 -17.57
C GLU A 308 -30.04 16.74 -16.46
N PHE A 309 -30.89 17.30 -15.60
CA PHE A 309 -31.56 16.52 -14.54
C PHE A 309 -32.46 15.40 -15.08
N ARG A 310 -33.12 15.60 -16.23
CA ARG A 310 -33.91 14.54 -16.89
C ARG A 310 -33.03 13.45 -17.48
N GLU A 311 -31.91 13.82 -18.07
CA GLU A 311 -30.94 12.89 -18.64
C GLU A 311 -30.30 12.04 -17.53
N GLU A 312 -29.90 12.65 -16.41
CA GLU A 312 -29.43 11.94 -15.21
C GLU A 312 -30.50 11.02 -14.62
N SER A 313 -31.75 11.47 -14.54
CA SER A 313 -32.85 10.62 -14.07
C SER A 313 -33.09 9.41 -15.00
N GLN A 314 -32.90 9.59 -16.31
CA GLN A 314 -33.05 8.50 -17.29
C GLN A 314 -31.88 7.51 -17.25
N THR A 315 -30.64 7.97 -17.06
CA THR A 315 -29.49 7.07 -16.91
C THR A 315 -29.60 6.27 -15.62
N GLN A 316 -30.03 6.89 -14.52
CA GLN A 316 -30.25 6.20 -13.25
C GLN A 316 -31.38 5.15 -13.34
N ALA A 317 -32.46 5.45 -14.08
CA ALA A 317 -33.54 4.50 -14.33
C ALA A 317 -33.08 3.30 -15.20
N LYS A 318 -32.22 3.54 -16.20
CA LYS A 318 -31.62 2.45 -17.00
C LYS A 318 -30.72 1.56 -16.15
N HIS A 319 -29.87 2.16 -15.32
CA HIS A 319 -28.96 1.42 -14.45
C HIS A 319 -29.72 0.54 -13.43
N SER A 320 -30.83 1.04 -12.88
CA SER A 320 -31.71 0.25 -12.00
C SER A 320 -32.40 -0.91 -12.75
N SER A 321 -32.75 -0.73 -14.03
CA SER A 321 -33.34 -1.78 -14.86
C SER A 321 -32.35 -2.92 -15.14
N GLU A 322 -31.10 -2.58 -15.45
CA GLU A 322 -30.02 -3.55 -15.70
C GLU A 322 -29.66 -4.36 -14.44
N GLU A 323 -29.66 -3.71 -13.27
CA GLU A 323 -29.52 -4.40 -11.98
C GLU A 323 -30.68 -5.37 -11.72
N GLN A 324 -31.91 -4.97 -12.05
CA GLN A 324 -33.09 -5.83 -11.90
C GLN A 324 -33.03 -7.08 -12.80
N GLU A 325 -32.56 -6.93 -14.04
CA GLU A 325 -32.36 -8.06 -14.95
C GLU A 325 -31.27 -9.01 -14.45
N SER A 326 -30.17 -8.49 -13.92
CA SER A 326 -29.09 -9.29 -13.32
C SER A 326 -29.58 -10.09 -12.12
N ILE A 327 -30.40 -9.48 -11.25
CA ILE A 327 -31.03 -10.18 -10.12
C ILE A 327 -31.95 -11.31 -10.60
N ASN A 328 -32.74 -11.08 -11.65
CA ASN A 328 -33.63 -12.11 -12.22
C ASN A 328 -32.86 -13.29 -12.83
N ILE A 329 -31.68 -13.05 -13.42
CA ILE A 329 -30.81 -14.12 -13.94
C ILE A 329 -30.31 -14.99 -12.78
N LEU A 330 -29.80 -14.37 -11.70
CA LEU A 330 -29.32 -15.08 -10.52
C LEU A 330 -30.42 -15.91 -9.83
N GLN A 331 -31.66 -15.40 -9.80
CA GLN A 331 -32.80 -16.16 -9.26
C GLN A 331 -33.08 -17.42 -10.08
N LYS A 332 -33.07 -17.33 -11.42
CA LYS A 332 -33.26 -18.50 -12.29
C LYS A 332 -32.17 -19.56 -12.12
N GLU A 333 -30.92 -19.14 -11.92
CA GLU A 333 -29.82 -20.05 -11.63
C GLU A 333 -29.99 -20.76 -10.29
N ARG A 334 -30.40 -20.04 -9.25
CA ARG A 334 -30.71 -20.60 -7.94
C ARG A 334 -31.79 -21.68 -8.04
N ASP A 335 -32.89 -21.39 -8.71
CA ASP A 335 -34.01 -22.32 -8.86
C ASP A 335 -33.61 -23.58 -9.65
N SER A 336 -32.75 -23.43 -10.66
CA SER A 336 -32.19 -24.56 -11.43
C SER A 336 -31.32 -25.47 -10.56
N LEU A 337 -30.50 -24.91 -9.67
CA LEU A 337 -29.69 -25.67 -8.72
C LEU A 337 -30.55 -26.40 -7.68
N GLU A 338 -31.59 -25.74 -7.18
CA GLU A 338 -32.54 -26.30 -6.22
C GLU A 338 -33.29 -27.50 -6.82
N PHE A 339 -33.70 -27.40 -8.10
CA PHE A 339 -34.31 -28.52 -8.83
C PHE A 339 -33.34 -29.71 -8.99
N LYS A 340 -32.07 -29.46 -9.34
CA LYS A 340 -31.05 -30.52 -9.47
C LYS A 340 -30.78 -31.23 -8.15
N TYR A 341 -30.75 -30.48 -7.05
CA TYR A 341 -30.55 -31.02 -5.71
C TYR A 341 -31.68 -31.97 -5.31
N ASN A 342 -32.94 -31.57 -5.51
CA ASN A 342 -34.09 -32.40 -5.17
C ASN A 342 -34.12 -33.71 -6.00
N ASN A 343 -33.80 -33.67 -7.29
CA ASN A 343 -33.70 -34.88 -8.12
C ASN A 343 -32.64 -35.88 -7.62
N LEU A 344 -31.51 -35.40 -7.09
CA LEU A 344 -30.48 -36.29 -6.52
C LEU A 344 -30.94 -36.96 -5.22
N LEU A 345 -31.79 -36.27 -4.46
CA LEU A 345 -32.36 -36.78 -3.22
C LEU A 345 -33.32 -37.95 -3.50
N ASP A 346 -34.21 -37.77 -4.48
CA ASP A 346 -35.15 -38.81 -4.93
C ASP A 346 -34.42 -40.05 -5.48
N LEU A 347 -33.33 -39.84 -6.24
CA LEU A 347 -32.52 -40.94 -6.78
C LEU A 347 -31.89 -41.79 -5.66
N ASN A 348 -31.46 -41.14 -4.58
CA ASN A 348 -30.87 -41.83 -3.43
C ASN A 348 -31.88 -42.68 -2.66
N GLU A 349 -33.13 -42.22 -2.52
CA GLU A 349 -34.20 -43.03 -1.91
C GLU A 349 -34.44 -44.33 -2.69
N VAL A 350 -34.53 -44.25 -4.01
CA VAL A 350 -34.73 -45.41 -4.89
C VAL A 350 -33.59 -46.43 -4.75
N LEU A 351 -32.36 -45.95 -4.54
CA LEU A 351 -31.18 -46.81 -4.40
C LEU A 351 -31.19 -47.56 -3.05
N ASN A 352 -31.62 -46.89 -1.98
CA ASN A 352 -31.77 -47.49 -0.66
C ASN A 352 -32.83 -48.61 -0.66
N GLU A 353 -33.96 -48.42 -1.34
CA GLU A 353 -34.99 -49.46 -1.45
C GLU A 353 -34.50 -50.72 -2.18
N LYS A 354 -33.66 -50.57 -3.21
CA LYS A 354 -33.10 -51.71 -3.96
C LYS A 354 -32.14 -52.54 -3.11
N MET A 355 -31.34 -51.88 -2.27
CA MET A 355 -30.41 -52.56 -1.36
C MET A 355 -31.16 -53.42 -0.32
N ALA A 356 -32.26 -52.91 0.24
CA ALA A 356 -33.07 -53.64 1.21
C ALA A 356 -33.66 -54.96 0.62
N LYS A 357 -34.14 -54.92 -0.62
CA LYS A 357 -34.71 -56.10 -1.31
C LYS A 357 -33.68 -57.21 -1.57
N LEU A 358 -32.42 -56.84 -1.84
CA LEU A 358 -31.34 -57.81 -2.06
C LEU A 358 -30.97 -58.56 -0.79
N GLU A 359 -30.93 -57.88 0.36
CA GLU A 359 -30.61 -58.51 1.65
C GLU A 359 -31.65 -59.53 2.11
N GLU A 360 -32.92 -59.34 1.74
CA GLU A 360 -34.01 -60.28 2.04
C GLU A 360 -33.87 -61.58 1.23
N SER A 361 -33.52 -61.48 -0.05
CA SER A 361 -33.34 -62.65 -0.93
C SER A 361 -32.21 -63.58 -0.50
N ALA A 362 -31.15 -63.04 0.11
CA ALA A 362 -29.99 -63.81 0.57
C ALA A 362 -30.31 -64.72 1.78
N LYS A 363 -31.27 -64.34 2.61
CA LYS A 363 -31.68 -65.11 3.80
C LYS A 363 -32.50 -66.36 3.46
N PHE A 364 -33.23 -66.35 2.34
CA PHE A 364 -34.10 -67.46 1.94
C PHE A 364 -33.31 -68.67 1.39
N ASN A 365 -32.15 -68.44 0.77
CA ASN A 365 -31.35 -69.50 0.15
C ASN A 365 -30.56 -70.37 1.14
N ALA A 366 -30.38 -69.92 2.38
CA ALA A 366 -29.65 -70.68 3.41
C ALA A 366 -30.46 -71.83 4.03
N LEU A 367 -31.80 -71.86 3.86
CA LEU A 367 -32.67 -72.82 4.54
C LEU A 367 -32.89 -74.15 3.77
N ASN A 368 -32.52 -74.21 2.49
CA ASN A 368 -32.87 -75.33 1.60
C ASN A 368 -31.83 -76.48 1.56
N SER A 369 -30.67 -76.35 2.21
CA SER A 369 -29.60 -77.38 2.12
C SER A 369 -29.85 -78.65 2.93
N ASP A 370 -30.71 -78.62 3.96
CA ASP A 370 -30.91 -79.76 4.88
C ASP A 370 -31.82 -80.87 4.32
N THR A 371 -32.56 -80.61 3.23
CA THR A 371 -33.50 -81.59 2.64
C THR A 371 -32.84 -82.59 1.68
N GLN A 372 -31.56 -82.38 1.32
CA GLN A 372 -30.87 -83.14 0.28
C GLN A 372 -30.13 -84.39 0.81
N GLU A 373 -29.76 -84.43 2.09
CA GLU A 373 -29.06 -85.59 2.69
C GLU A 373 -30.00 -86.77 2.97
N ASP A 374 -31.24 -86.49 3.36
CA ASP A 374 -32.27 -87.48 3.70
C ASP A 374 -32.69 -88.37 2.52
N PHE A 375 -32.52 -87.88 1.28
CA PHE A 375 -32.85 -88.61 0.05
C PHE A 375 -31.78 -89.64 -0.33
N LYS A 376 -30.49 -89.37 -0.03
CA LYS A 376 -29.38 -90.27 -0.37
C LYS A 376 -29.40 -91.55 0.47
N GLU A 377 -29.77 -91.47 1.75
CA GLU A 377 -29.84 -92.63 2.63
C GLU A 377 -30.96 -93.61 2.25
N LYS A 378 -32.12 -93.09 1.81
CA LYS A 378 -33.25 -93.92 1.34
C LYS A 378 -32.88 -94.73 0.10
N TYR A 379 -32.11 -94.16 -0.81
CA TYR A 379 -31.66 -94.84 -2.03
C TYR A 379 -30.69 -96.00 -1.74
N ILE A 380 -29.69 -95.77 -0.87
CA ILE A 380 -28.68 -96.78 -0.51
C ILE A 380 -29.33 -97.99 0.18
N ASN A 381 -30.30 -97.76 1.06
CA ASN A 381 -31.01 -98.82 1.76
C ASN A 381 -31.83 -99.71 0.80
N LEU A 382 -32.48 -99.13 -0.22
CA LEU A 382 -33.28 -99.88 -1.19
C LEU A 382 -32.40 -100.74 -2.12
N ALA A 383 -31.30 -100.20 -2.62
CA ALA A 383 -30.34 -100.92 -3.47
C ALA A 383 -29.73 -102.13 -2.73
N SER A 384 -29.52 -102.02 -1.41
CA SER A 384 -29.04 -103.13 -0.59
C SER A 384 -30.08 -104.26 -0.43
N LYS A 385 -31.37 -103.92 -0.31
CA LYS A 385 -32.47 -104.89 -0.27
C LYS A 385 -32.59 -105.65 -1.59
N PHE A 386 -32.41 -104.96 -2.72
CA PHE A 386 -32.45 -105.57 -4.04
C PHE A 386 -31.36 -106.64 -4.24
N LYS A 387 -30.11 -106.33 -3.85
CA LYS A 387 -29.00 -107.30 -3.91
C LYS A 387 -29.23 -108.54 -3.03
N LYS A 388 -29.91 -108.38 -1.88
CA LYS A 388 -30.26 -109.53 -1.01
C LYS A 388 -31.32 -110.41 -1.67
N LEU A 389 -32.35 -109.81 -2.27
CA LEU A 389 -33.42 -110.53 -2.97
C LEU A 389 -32.89 -111.32 -4.18
N GLU A 390 -32.00 -110.71 -4.96
CA GLU A 390 -31.38 -111.33 -6.12
C GLU A 390 -30.50 -112.55 -5.74
N LYS A 391 -29.86 -112.48 -4.57
CA LYS A 391 -29.08 -113.60 -4.02
C LYS A 391 -29.98 -114.75 -3.57
N SER A 392 -31.09 -114.47 -2.87
CA SER A 392 -32.07 -115.49 -2.50
C SER A 392 -32.78 -116.14 -3.69
N TYR A 393 -33.00 -115.40 -4.79
CA TYR A 393 -33.59 -115.95 -6.00
C TYR A 393 -32.64 -116.92 -6.72
N LYS A 394 -31.34 -116.61 -6.79
CA LYS A 394 -30.33 -117.51 -7.34
C LYS A 394 -30.18 -118.80 -6.53
N GLU A 395 -30.26 -118.72 -5.20
CA GLU A 395 -30.23 -119.89 -4.31
C GLU A 395 -31.46 -120.81 -4.50
N LEU A 396 -32.65 -120.24 -4.75
CA LEU A 396 -33.87 -121.00 -5.07
C LEU A 396 -33.88 -121.59 -6.48
N GLU A 397 -33.31 -120.88 -7.47
CA GLU A 397 -33.18 -121.36 -8.84
C GLU A 397 -32.23 -122.58 -8.91
N GLU A 398 -31.18 -122.61 -8.08
CA GLU A 398 -30.30 -123.77 -7.94
C GLU A 398 -30.99 -124.98 -7.25
N GLN A 399 -31.90 -124.75 -6.30
CA GLN A 399 -32.69 -125.82 -5.67
C GLN A 399 -33.78 -126.40 -6.59
N SER A 400 -34.22 -125.66 -7.62
CA SER A 400 -35.31 -126.07 -8.51
C SER A 400 -34.91 -127.04 -9.64
N LYS A 401 -33.61 -127.33 -9.82
CA LYS A 401 -33.12 -128.24 -10.88
C LYS A 401 -33.40 -129.73 -10.63
N THR A 402 -34.00 -130.11 -9.50
CA THR A 402 -34.39 -131.50 -9.19
C THR A 402 -35.83 -131.61 -8.66
N LYS A 403 -36.84 -131.29 -9.47
CA LYS A 403 -38.16 -131.98 -9.58
C LYS A 403 -39.16 -131.15 -10.39
N LYS A 404 -39.89 -131.82 -11.29
CA LYS A 404 -40.94 -131.24 -12.14
C LYS A 404 -42.19 -130.85 -11.32
N ALA A 405 -42.44 -129.55 -11.18
CA ALA A 405 -43.74 -128.87 -11.33
C ALA A 405 -43.54 -127.35 -11.07
N PRO A 406 -44.23 -126.44 -11.79
CA PRO A 406 -44.24 -125.03 -11.43
C PRO A 406 -45.13 -124.86 -10.19
N ASP A 407 -44.51 -124.73 -9.03
CA ASP A 407 -45.18 -124.36 -7.80
C ASP A 407 -45.56 -122.86 -7.84
N SER A 408 -46.73 -122.51 -7.33
CA SER A 408 -47.31 -121.14 -7.30
C SER A 408 -46.31 -120.08 -6.83
N ALA A 409 -45.43 -120.46 -5.90
CA ALA A 409 -44.33 -119.64 -5.37
C ALA A 409 -43.31 -119.20 -6.45
N THR A 410 -42.99 -120.06 -7.41
CA THR A 410 -42.02 -119.73 -8.48
C THR A 410 -42.56 -118.72 -9.48
N LYS A 411 -43.88 -118.71 -9.72
CA LYS A 411 -44.53 -117.72 -10.60
C LYS A 411 -44.65 -116.36 -9.90
N TYR A 412 -45.00 -116.35 -8.62
CA TYR A 412 -45.06 -115.14 -7.81
C TYR A 412 -43.69 -114.47 -7.68
N LEU A 413 -42.64 -115.24 -7.36
CA LEU A 413 -41.27 -114.72 -7.28
C LEU A 413 -40.76 -114.19 -8.62
N LYS A 414 -41.16 -114.79 -9.74
CA LYS A 414 -40.77 -114.31 -11.07
C LYS A 414 -41.46 -112.99 -11.42
N GLU A 415 -42.74 -112.84 -11.06
CA GLU A 415 -43.46 -111.56 -11.20
C GLU A 415 -42.93 -110.48 -10.25
N GLU A 416 -42.58 -110.84 -9.02
CA GLU A 416 -41.98 -109.93 -8.05
C GLU A 416 -40.57 -109.50 -8.48
N LEU A 417 -39.80 -110.40 -9.10
CA LEU A 417 -38.49 -110.08 -9.67
C LEU A 417 -38.59 -109.18 -10.90
N ILE A 418 -39.61 -109.37 -11.75
CA ILE A 418 -39.89 -108.47 -12.88
C ILE A 418 -40.27 -107.08 -12.36
N LYS A 419 -41.19 -106.98 -11.41
CA LYS A 419 -41.56 -105.70 -10.77
C LYS A 419 -40.36 -105.03 -10.11
N ALA A 420 -39.53 -105.80 -9.43
CA ALA A 420 -38.34 -105.27 -8.79
C ALA A 420 -37.32 -104.80 -9.85
N ARG A 421 -37.15 -105.52 -10.97
CA ARG A 421 -36.28 -105.08 -12.09
C ARG A 421 -36.80 -103.80 -12.73
N GLU A 422 -38.10 -103.66 -12.92
CA GLU A 422 -38.73 -102.44 -13.44
C GLU A 422 -38.56 -101.25 -12.47
N GLN A 423 -38.62 -101.51 -11.16
CA GLN A 423 -38.29 -100.51 -10.15
C GLN A 423 -36.81 -100.13 -10.18
N VAL A 424 -35.90 -101.09 -10.37
CA VAL A 424 -34.47 -100.79 -10.48
C VAL A 424 -34.16 -100.02 -11.76
N THR A 425 -34.74 -100.37 -12.90
CA THR A 425 -34.50 -99.61 -14.14
C THR A 425 -35.09 -98.21 -14.06
N SER A 426 -36.28 -98.03 -13.47
CA SER A 426 -36.83 -96.68 -13.24
C SER A 426 -36.01 -95.86 -12.24
N PHE A 427 -35.41 -96.49 -11.23
CA PHE A 427 -34.48 -95.81 -10.34
C PHE A 427 -33.13 -95.52 -11.00
N GLU A 428 -32.61 -96.38 -11.88
CA GLU A 428 -31.40 -96.13 -12.64
C GLU A 428 -31.58 -94.98 -13.64
N THR A 429 -32.72 -94.91 -14.32
CA THR A 429 -33.05 -93.75 -15.18
C THR A 429 -33.17 -92.49 -14.34
N ARG A 430 -33.83 -92.56 -13.18
CA ARG A 430 -33.94 -91.41 -12.28
C ARG A 430 -32.59 -90.97 -11.71
N LEU A 431 -31.67 -91.90 -11.47
CA LEU A 431 -30.32 -91.59 -11.02
C LEU A 431 -29.47 -90.93 -12.11
N LYS A 432 -29.63 -91.37 -13.36
CA LYS A 432 -28.99 -90.72 -14.50
C LYS A 432 -29.52 -89.30 -14.70
N GLU A 433 -30.83 -89.10 -14.58
CA GLU A 433 -31.44 -87.77 -14.57
C GLU A 433 -30.89 -86.90 -13.43
N LEU A 434 -30.89 -87.42 -12.19
CA LEU A 434 -30.35 -86.71 -11.03
C LEU A 434 -28.84 -86.44 -11.15
N SER A 435 -28.08 -87.32 -11.80
CA SER A 435 -26.66 -87.09 -12.07
C SER A 435 -26.46 -85.93 -13.05
N LEU A 436 -27.23 -85.91 -14.14
CA LEU A 436 -27.18 -84.82 -15.12
C LEU A 436 -27.65 -83.49 -14.52
N GLU A 437 -28.69 -83.53 -13.67
CA GLU A 437 -29.16 -82.36 -12.93
C GLU A 437 -28.11 -81.89 -11.91
N ASN A 438 -27.42 -82.80 -11.24
CA ASN A 438 -26.35 -82.48 -10.31
C ASN A 438 -25.11 -81.89 -11.02
N ASP A 439 -24.78 -82.36 -12.22
CA ASP A 439 -23.70 -81.78 -13.03
C ASP A 439 -24.06 -80.36 -13.49
N SER A 440 -25.30 -80.14 -13.94
CA SER A 440 -25.83 -78.80 -14.26
C SER A 440 -25.82 -77.86 -13.06
N LEU A 441 -26.22 -78.35 -11.88
CA LEU A 441 -26.17 -77.59 -10.63
C LEU A 441 -24.72 -77.29 -10.20
N LYS A 442 -23.77 -78.17 -10.48
CA LYS A 442 -22.35 -77.96 -10.20
C LYS A 442 -21.77 -76.85 -11.08
N ASP A 443 -22.17 -76.81 -12.34
CA ASP A 443 -21.81 -75.74 -13.27
C ASP A 443 -22.44 -74.41 -12.86
N GLN A 444 -23.73 -74.40 -12.48
CA GLN A 444 -24.38 -73.22 -11.90
C GLN A 444 -23.67 -72.75 -10.61
N LYS A 445 -23.33 -73.67 -9.69
CA LYS A 445 -22.59 -73.35 -8.46
C LYS A 445 -21.23 -72.74 -8.75
N SER A 446 -20.54 -73.22 -9.79
CA SER A 446 -19.26 -72.64 -10.22
C SER A 446 -19.40 -71.22 -10.79
N GLY A 447 -20.51 -70.94 -11.49
CA GLY A 447 -20.88 -69.61 -11.95
C GLY A 447 -21.20 -68.66 -10.79
N VAL A 448 -22.00 -69.13 -9.83
CA VAL A 448 -22.38 -68.38 -8.62
C VAL A 448 -21.15 -68.06 -7.76
N LEU A 449 -20.21 -68.99 -7.60
CA LEU A 449 -18.95 -68.75 -6.88
C LEU A 449 -18.09 -67.66 -7.54
N LYS A 450 -18.12 -67.56 -8.88
CA LYS A 450 -17.40 -66.50 -9.60
C LYS A 450 -18.10 -65.15 -9.44
N SER A 451 -19.43 -65.10 -9.43
CA SER A 451 -20.17 -63.87 -9.14
C SER A 451 -20.01 -63.44 -7.68
N ASP A 452 -20.01 -64.37 -6.72
CA ASP A 452 -19.79 -64.08 -5.30
C ASP A 452 -18.40 -63.52 -5.04
N LYS A 453 -17.37 -64.02 -5.73
CA LYS A 453 -16.03 -63.43 -5.65
C LYS A 453 -16.01 -61.98 -6.14
N LYS A 454 -16.69 -61.68 -7.26
CA LYS A 454 -16.82 -60.31 -7.77
C LYS A 454 -17.62 -59.41 -6.83
N LEU A 455 -18.71 -59.93 -6.28
CA LEU A 455 -19.56 -59.22 -5.32
C LEU A 455 -18.81 -58.92 -4.03
N ASN A 456 -18.07 -59.89 -3.49
CA ASN A 456 -17.21 -59.68 -2.32
C ASN A 456 -16.13 -58.65 -2.59
N HIS A 457 -15.55 -58.64 -3.79
CA HIS A 457 -14.57 -57.63 -4.17
C HIS A 457 -15.18 -56.22 -4.25
N LEU A 458 -16.40 -56.12 -4.78
CA LEU A 458 -17.17 -54.88 -4.77
C LEU A 458 -17.51 -54.42 -3.35
N ILE A 459 -17.93 -55.34 -2.47
CA ILE A 459 -18.21 -55.06 -1.06
C ILE A 459 -16.93 -54.58 -0.35
N THR A 460 -15.77 -55.16 -0.62
CA THR A 460 -14.51 -54.68 -0.04
C THR A 460 -14.17 -53.27 -0.49
N ASN A 461 -14.38 -52.95 -1.77
CA ASN A 461 -14.15 -51.61 -2.30
C ASN A 461 -15.13 -50.59 -1.70
N LEU A 462 -16.42 -50.94 -1.61
CA LEU A 462 -17.42 -50.08 -0.98
C LEU A 462 -17.13 -49.85 0.51
N ARG A 463 -16.58 -50.85 1.21
CA ARG A 463 -16.15 -50.71 2.61
C ARG A 463 -14.93 -49.80 2.74
N SER A 464 -13.95 -49.90 1.84
CA SER A 464 -12.81 -48.97 1.84
C SER A 464 -13.27 -47.55 1.52
N ASP A 465 -14.15 -47.38 0.54
CA ASP A 465 -14.68 -46.07 0.16
C ASP A 465 -15.46 -45.44 1.31
N ASN A 466 -16.36 -46.21 1.96
CA ASN A 466 -17.06 -45.73 3.16
C ASN A 466 -16.11 -45.34 4.29
N LYS A 467 -15.03 -46.10 4.50
CA LYS A 467 -14.01 -45.74 5.50
C LYS A 467 -13.38 -44.38 5.18
N THR A 468 -12.99 -44.15 3.93
CA THR A 468 -12.44 -42.84 3.52
C THR A 468 -13.47 -41.72 3.61
N LEU A 469 -14.75 -42.00 3.35
CA LEU A 469 -15.82 -41.02 3.45
C LEU A 469 -16.06 -40.60 4.90
N ILE A 470 -16.02 -41.55 5.83
CA ILE A 470 -16.13 -41.31 7.27
C ILE A 470 -14.94 -40.47 7.77
N GLU A 471 -13.72 -40.78 7.34
CA GLU A 471 -12.53 -39.98 7.65
C GLU A 471 -12.67 -38.54 7.14
N LYS A 472 -13.10 -38.36 5.88
CA LYS A 472 -13.39 -37.02 5.32
C LYS A 472 -14.47 -36.29 6.11
N TYR A 473 -15.54 -36.97 6.51
CA TYR A 473 -16.60 -36.39 7.34
C TYR A 473 -16.07 -35.92 8.71
N HIS A 474 -15.21 -36.70 9.37
CA HIS A 474 -14.59 -36.30 10.63
C HIS A 474 -13.70 -35.07 10.48
N VAL A 475 -12.85 -35.04 9.44
CA VAL A 475 -12.02 -33.86 9.13
C VAL A 475 -12.89 -32.62 8.87
N LEU A 476 -13.98 -32.78 8.10
CA LEU A 476 -14.90 -31.69 7.81
C LEU A 476 -15.63 -31.19 9.06
N LYS A 477 -16.01 -32.10 9.96
CA LYS A 477 -16.64 -31.80 11.26
C LYS A 477 -15.69 -31.04 12.19
N GLU A 478 -14.42 -31.42 12.25
CA GLU A 478 -13.41 -30.66 13.00
C GLU A 478 -13.18 -29.27 12.41
N ARG A 479 -13.13 -29.18 11.07
CA ARG A 479 -12.95 -27.90 10.38
C ARG A 479 -14.13 -26.96 10.61
N THR A 480 -15.37 -27.46 10.57
CA THR A 480 -16.57 -26.67 10.91
C THR A 480 -16.60 -26.24 12.37
N ALA A 481 -16.16 -27.09 13.30
CA ALA A 481 -16.02 -26.70 14.71
C ALA A 481 -15.01 -25.54 14.88
N LYS A 482 -13.85 -25.62 14.22
CA LYS A 482 -12.84 -24.54 14.21
C LYS A 482 -13.40 -23.24 13.62
N TYR A 483 -14.12 -23.31 12.49
CA TYR A 483 -14.76 -22.12 11.90
C TYR A 483 -15.82 -21.51 12.80
N LYS A 484 -16.59 -22.33 13.53
CA LYS A 484 -17.57 -21.82 14.49
C LYS A 484 -16.92 -21.05 15.64
N VAL A 485 -15.78 -21.53 16.15
CA VAL A 485 -14.99 -20.81 17.17
C VAL A 485 -14.45 -19.51 16.61
N ALA A 486 -13.78 -19.55 15.45
CA ALA A 486 -13.24 -18.35 14.81
C ALA A 486 -14.32 -17.29 14.50
N TYR A 487 -15.52 -17.71 14.09
CA TYR A 487 -16.66 -16.82 13.88
C TYR A 487 -17.12 -16.15 15.17
N ASN A 488 -17.20 -16.90 16.27
CA ASN A 488 -17.56 -16.34 17.58
C ASN A 488 -16.51 -15.34 18.07
N ASP A 489 -15.22 -15.66 17.95
CA ASP A 489 -14.12 -14.77 18.33
C ASP A 489 -14.16 -13.47 17.51
N LEU A 490 -14.42 -13.58 16.19
CA LEU A 490 -14.56 -12.42 15.31
C LEU A 490 -15.80 -11.58 15.67
N SER A 491 -16.91 -12.23 16.01
CA SER A 491 -18.14 -11.58 16.45
C SER A 491 -17.95 -10.83 17.77
N GLU A 492 -17.23 -11.40 18.73
CA GLU A 492 -16.84 -10.74 19.97
C GLU A 492 -15.87 -9.58 19.73
N GLY A 493 -14.88 -9.76 18.85
CA GLY A 493 -13.97 -8.70 18.42
C GLY A 493 -14.72 -7.51 17.82
N HIS A 494 -15.68 -7.77 16.93
CA HIS A 494 -16.52 -6.72 16.34
C HIS A 494 -17.39 -6.00 17.38
N LYS A 495 -17.90 -6.71 18.40
CA LYS A 495 -18.64 -6.07 19.50
C LYS A 495 -17.75 -5.14 20.33
N LYS A 496 -16.51 -5.55 20.63
CA LYS A 496 -15.53 -4.71 21.35
C LYS A 496 -15.16 -3.47 20.55
N LEU A 497 -14.80 -3.63 19.27
CA LEU A 497 -14.52 -2.52 18.36
C LEU A 497 -15.69 -1.54 18.26
N LYS A 498 -16.93 -2.04 18.19
CA LYS A 498 -18.13 -1.19 18.16
C LYS A 498 -18.32 -0.38 19.45
N LEU A 499 -17.91 -0.90 20.61
CA LEU A 499 -17.94 -0.17 21.87
C LEU A 499 -16.84 0.89 21.92
N GLU A 500 -15.61 0.55 21.53
CA GLU A 500 -14.50 1.51 21.45
C GLU A 500 -14.80 2.66 20.48
N LEU A 501 -15.45 2.38 19.35
CA LEU A 501 -15.87 3.40 18.38
C LEU A 501 -16.96 4.32 18.96
N LYS A 502 -17.83 3.81 19.83
CA LYS A 502 -18.81 4.64 20.55
C LYS A 502 -18.12 5.53 21.59
N GLU A 503 -17.19 4.99 22.37
CA GLU A 503 -16.46 5.76 23.38
C GLU A 503 -15.60 6.86 22.75
N THR A 504 -14.92 6.56 21.64
CA THR A 504 -14.13 7.56 20.90
C THR A 504 -15.01 8.66 20.31
N ARG A 505 -16.20 8.32 19.77
CA ARG A 505 -17.18 9.32 19.33
C ARG A 505 -17.66 10.22 20.47
N LEU A 506 -17.90 9.68 21.66
CA LEU A 506 -18.28 10.47 22.83
C LEU A 506 -17.16 11.42 23.25
N LYS A 507 -15.91 10.93 23.34
CA LYS A 507 -14.72 11.76 23.62
C LYS A 507 -14.53 12.86 22.58
N PHE A 508 -14.73 12.54 21.30
CA PHE A 508 -14.65 13.52 20.22
C PHE A 508 -15.75 14.58 20.33
N SER A 509 -16.98 14.19 20.68
CA SER A 509 -18.09 15.11 20.92
C SER A 509 -17.80 16.05 22.09
N GLU A 510 -17.24 15.54 23.20
CA GLU A 510 -16.83 16.37 24.34
C GLU A 510 -15.68 17.32 24.00
N MET A 511 -14.71 16.88 23.22
CA MET A 511 -13.64 17.76 22.74
C MET A 511 -14.18 18.85 21.81
N THR A 512 -15.14 18.50 20.94
CA THR A 512 -15.78 19.44 20.03
C THR A 512 -16.56 20.50 20.80
N SER A 513 -17.32 20.12 21.85
CA SER A 513 -18.06 21.08 22.68
C SER A 513 -17.15 21.98 23.51
N LYS A 514 -16.02 21.45 24.01
CA LYS A 514 -14.99 22.28 24.66
C LYS A 514 -14.37 23.27 23.70
N THR A 515 -14.07 22.83 22.48
CA THR A 515 -13.48 23.68 21.44
C THR A 515 -14.46 24.77 21.01
N SER A 516 -15.76 24.46 20.84
CA SER A 516 -16.77 25.48 20.53
C SER A 516 -16.92 26.50 21.66
N ALA A 517 -16.92 26.06 22.93
CA ALA A 517 -16.97 26.97 24.08
C ALA A 517 -15.74 27.91 24.14
N ILE A 518 -14.56 27.41 23.79
CA ILE A 518 -13.34 28.23 23.69
C ILE A 518 -13.46 29.23 22.53
N ILE A 519 -13.93 28.79 21.37
CA ILE A 519 -14.15 29.67 20.20
C ILE A 519 -15.14 30.78 20.55
N ASP A 520 -16.24 30.47 21.22
CA ASP A 520 -17.24 31.46 21.63
C ASP A 520 -16.68 32.44 22.67
N SER A 521 -15.87 31.96 23.62
CA SER A 521 -15.15 32.85 24.55
C SER A 521 -14.17 33.77 23.82
N LEU A 522 -13.44 33.26 22.82
CA LEU A 522 -12.50 34.06 22.04
C LEU A 522 -13.22 35.09 21.17
N LYS A 523 -14.33 34.71 20.52
CA LYS A 523 -15.19 35.64 19.76
C LYS A 523 -15.67 36.78 20.65
N SER A 524 -16.19 36.48 21.86
CA SER A 524 -16.62 37.49 22.80
C SER A 524 -15.49 38.46 23.21
N LYS A 525 -14.27 37.93 23.46
CA LYS A 525 -13.10 38.78 23.76
C LYS A 525 -12.68 39.65 22.58
N VAL A 526 -12.71 39.12 21.36
CA VAL A 526 -12.40 39.86 20.13
C VAL A 526 -13.42 40.95 19.88
N GLU A 527 -14.71 40.68 20.12
CA GLU A 527 -15.78 41.65 19.97
C GLU A 527 -15.67 42.77 21.00
N GLY A 528 -15.33 42.44 22.26
CA GLY A 528 -14.98 43.42 23.29
C GLY A 528 -13.77 44.28 22.92
N ALA A 529 -12.71 43.67 22.37
CA ALA A 529 -11.53 44.41 21.89
C ALA A 529 -11.87 45.30 20.70
N LYS A 530 -12.68 44.83 19.75
CA LYS A 530 -13.14 45.59 18.58
C LYS A 530 -13.91 46.84 19.00
N ASN A 531 -14.78 46.74 19.99
CA ASN A 531 -15.51 47.88 20.53
C ASN A 531 -14.56 48.89 21.18
N ASN A 532 -13.56 48.42 21.93
CA ASN A 532 -12.55 49.26 22.57
C ASN A 532 -11.63 49.96 21.54
N TYR A 533 -11.27 49.28 20.44
CA TYR A 533 -10.54 49.89 19.33
C TYR A 533 -11.38 50.91 18.58
N SER A 534 -12.68 50.65 18.38
CA SER A 534 -13.61 51.61 17.77
C SER A 534 -13.70 52.90 18.59
N GLU A 535 -13.76 52.80 19.93
CA GLU A 535 -13.72 53.97 20.82
C GLU A 535 -12.39 54.72 20.70
N LYS A 536 -11.25 54.03 20.72
CA LYS A 536 -9.94 54.67 20.51
C LYS A 536 -9.76 55.30 19.14
N ILE A 537 -10.36 54.74 18.10
CA ILE A 537 -10.34 55.32 16.75
C ILE A 537 -11.13 56.64 16.75
N LYS A 538 -12.29 56.70 17.43
CA LYS A 538 -13.04 57.95 17.60
C LYS A 538 -12.24 58.98 18.39
N GLU A 539 -11.57 58.60 19.47
CA GLU A 539 -10.69 59.49 20.22
C GLU A 539 -9.54 60.03 19.35
N LEU A 540 -8.94 59.17 18.50
CA LEU A 540 -7.91 59.56 17.54
C LEU A 540 -8.43 60.52 16.46
N GLU A 541 -9.65 60.33 15.98
CA GLU A 541 -10.29 61.26 15.04
C GLU A 541 -10.54 62.62 15.70
N GLU A 542 -11.02 62.65 16.94
CA GLU A 542 -11.16 63.91 17.70
C GLU A 542 -9.81 64.61 17.92
N VAL A 543 -8.74 63.86 18.19
CA VAL A 543 -7.39 64.41 18.32
C VAL A 543 -6.89 64.94 16.97
N LYS A 544 -7.12 64.23 15.87
CA LYS A 544 -6.78 64.70 14.51
C LYS A 544 -7.54 65.98 14.13
N ASP A 545 -8.80 66.10 14.52
CA ASP A 545 -9.58 67.31 14.25
C ASP A 545 -9.10 68.50 15.11
N ARG A 546 -8.69 68.25 16.36
CA ARG A 546 -7.99 69.26 17.18
C ARG A 546 -6.65 69.65 16.58
N GLU A 547 -5.88 68.69 16.07
CA GLU A 547 -4.60 68.94 15.41
C GLU A 547 -4.78 69.73 14.11
N LYS A 548 -5.77 69.40 13.27
CA LYS A 548 -6.13 70.21 12.09
C LYS A 548 -6.51 71.64 12.48
N THR A 549 -7.26 71.81 13.56
CA THR A 549 -7.64 73.13 14.06
C THR A 549 -6.42 73.92 14.54
N LEU A 550 -5.46 73.26 15.18
CA LEU A 550 -4.18 73.87 15.59
C LEU A 550 -3.28 74.16 14.38
N MET A 551 -3.23 73.28 13.39
CA MET A 551 -2.50 73.48 12.14
C MET A 551 -3.07 74.66 11.36
N PHE A 552 -4.39 74.82 11.31
CA PHE A 552 -5.03 76.00 10.70
C PHE A 552 -4.64 77.29 11.43
N LYS A 553 -4.59 77.27 12.77
CA LYS A 553 -4.09 78.42 13.56
C LYS A 553 -2.60 78.68 13.35
N ILE A 554 -1.78 77.63 13.26
CA ILE A 554 -0.35 77.75 12.95
C ILE A 554 -0.14 78.28 11.53
N GLU A 555 -0.99 77.89 10.57
CA GLU A 555 -0.98 78.42 9.20
C GLU A 555 -1.43 79.88 9.14
N GLU A 556 -2.41 80.31 9.96
CA GLU A 556 -2.73 81.73 10.15
C GLU A 556 -1.52 82.50 10.71
N PHE A 557 -0.85 81.98 11.73
CA PHE A 557 0.37 82.58 12.28
C PHE A 557 1.53 82.61 11.28
N LYS A 558 1.69 81.54 10.46
CA LYS A 558 2.68 81.52 9.38
C LYS A 558 2.32 82.47 8.26
N LYS A 559 1.04 82.72 7.97
CA LYS A 559 0.60 83.72 6.98
C LYS A 559 0.95 85.15 7.42
N GLU A 560 0.89 85.45 8.72
CA GLU A 560 1.37 86.72 9.27
C GLU A 560 2.90 86.85 9.27
N GLU A 561 3.64 85.73 9.29
CA GLU A 561 5.11 85.71 9.27
C GLU A 561 5.72 85.63 7.85
N VAL A 562 4.95 85.17 6.87
CA VAL A 562 5.37 84.95 5.46
C VAL A 562 5.23 86.19 4.57
N GLU A 563 4.56 87.26 5.01
CA GLU A 563 4.64 88.58 4.34
C GLU A 563 6.02 89.27 4.49
N ALA A 564 6.96 88.68 5.26
CA ALA A 564 8.27 89.29 5.50
C ALA A 564 9.46 88.67 4.74
N LYS A 565 9.36 87.48 4.13
CA LYS A 565 10.52 86.86 3.44
C LYS A 565 10.11 85.90 2.31
N GLU A 566 9.91 86.46 1.13
CA GLU A 566 10.11 85.72 -0.12
C GLU A 566 11.60 85.73 -0.51
N ALA A 567 12.18 84.54 -0.68
CA ALA A 567 12.92 84.13 -1.88
C ALA A 567 13.81 82.92 -1.57
N GLN A 568 13.95 82.05 -2.58
CA GLN A 568 14.99 81.05 -2.81
C GLN A 568 14.69 79.56 -2.52
N VAL A 569 14.56 78.86 -3.67
CA VAL A 569 15.08 77.53 -4.04
C VAL A 569 14.06 76.39 -4.07
N SER A 570 13.64 76.12 -5.31
CA SER A 570 13.08 74.87 -5.80
C SER A 570 14.19 73.94 -6.32
N LEU A 571 13.88 72.63 -6.31
CA LEU A 571 14.39 71.52 -7.15
C LEU A 571 15.68 70.80 -6.73
N GLU A 572 15.53 69.51 -6.37
CA GLU A 572 16.11 68.31 -7.05
C GLU A 572 16.15 67.09 -6.10
N VAL A 573 15.37 66.02 -6.36
CA VAL A 573 15.75 64.61 -6.07
C VAL A 573 14.91 63.67 -6.94
N GLU A 574 15.42 63.27 -8.11
CA GLU A 574 15.09 61.98 -8.75
C GLU A 574 16.28 61.53 -9.62
N ALA A 575 17.20 60.73 -9.05
CA ALA A 575 18.08 59.81 -9.78
C ALA A 575 19.00 59.06 -8.80
N ASP A 576 18.52 57.99 -8.13
CA ASP A 576 19.45 57.03 -7.48
C ASP A 576 18.85 55.63 -7.19
N SER A 577 17.86 55.17 -7.94
CA SER A 577 17.16 53.91 -7.64
C SER A 577 17.67 52.67 -8.37
N THR A 578 18.64 52.79 -9.28
CA THR A 578 19.12 51.68 -10.11
C THR A 578 20.39 51.00 -9.59
N SER A 579 21.21 51.65 -8.76
CA SER A 579 22.45 51.05 -8.20
C SER A 579 22.17 50.12 -7.00
N LYS A 580 21.13 50.40 -6.20
CA LYS A 580 20.81 49.65 -4.97
C LYS A 580 20.17 48.27 -5.20
N ALA A 581 19.47 48.08 -6.32
CA ALA A 581 18.76 46.83 -6.61
C ALA A 581 19.73 45.65 -6.86
N ASP A 582 20.85 45.90 -7.54
CA ASP A 582 21.85 44.87 -7.84
C ASP A 582 22.68 44.48 -6.61
N GLU A 583 22.88 45.40 -5.66
CA GLU A 583 23.56 45.11 -4.40
C GLU A 583 22.68 44.28 -3.45
N GLU A 584 21.37 44.55 -3.38
CA GLU A 584 20.43 43.78 -2.55
C GLU A 584 20.23 42.36 -3.11
N LEU A 585 20.21 42.18 -4.43
CA LEU A 585 20.15 40.86 -5.07
C LEU A 585 21.43 40.04 -4.79
N LYS A 586 22.61 40.66 -4.90
CA LYS A 586 23.89 40.03 -4.54
C LYS A 586 23.95 39.67 -3.06
N ARG A 587 23.31 40.47 -2.20
CA ARG A 587 23.17 40.15 -0.77
C ARG A 587 22.28 38.93 -0.52
N LEU A 588 21.36 38.56 -1.42
CA LEU A 588 20.44 37.42 -1.20
C LEU A 588 21.03 36.07 -1.60
N ILE A 589 22.07 36.04 -2.45
CA ILE A 589 22.70 34.83 -3.02
C ILE A 589 24.09 34.61 -2.39
N GLY A 590 24.54 33.35 -2.26
CA GLY A 590 25.88 33.02 -1.78
C GLY A 590 25.93 32.34 -0.41
N ASP A 591 27.16 32.00 0.01
CA ASP A 591 27.53 31.36 1.28
C ASP A 591 27.77 32.37 2.41
N SER A 592 28.07 33.61 2.06
CA SER A 592 28.30 34.73 2.97
C SER A 592 27.60 35.99 2.46
N PHE A 593 27.35 36.96 3.35
CA PHE A 593 26.88 38.28 2.92
C PHE A 593 27.63 39.38 3.65
N GLU A 594 27.80 40.51 2.96
CA GLU A 594 28.44 41.71 3.50
C GLU A 594 27.47 42.44 4.45
N VAL A 595 27.96 42.78 5.64
CA VAL A 595 27.27 43.65 6.59
C VAL A 595 27.75 45.08 6.32
N PRO A 596 26.84 45.99 5.92
CA PRO A 596 27.23 47.37 5.68
C PRO A 596 27.69 48.01 6.99
N ASN A 597 28.84 48.69 6.95
CA ASN A 597 29.39 49.40 8.10
C ASN A 597 28.73 50.79 8.28
N SER A 598 27.40 50.85 8.30
CA SER A 598 26.65 52.10 8.42
C SER A 598 26.32 52.45 9.88
N LYS A 599 26.25 53.75 10.19
CA LYS A 599 25.87 54.29 11.52
C LYS A 599 24.37 54.16 11.77
N VAL A 600 23.92 52.92 12.01
CA VAL A 600 22.49 52.61 12.19
C VAL A 600 22.20 51.88 13.51
N TRP A 601 23.22 51.56 14.30
CA TRP A 601 23.06 50.72 15.49
C TRP A 601 22.87 51.58 16.74
N MET A 602 21.90 51.21 17.57
CA MET A 602 21.66 51.87 18.86
C MET A 602 21.71 50.82 19.98
N ILE A 603 22.33 51.17 21.10
CA ILE A 603 22.49 50.31 22.26
C ILE A 603 21.70 50.90 23.43
N GLN A 604 20.99 50.06 24.16
CA GLN A 604 20.25 50.39 25.35
C GLN A 604 20.85 49.63 26.53
N ASN A 605 21.43 50.38 27.47
CA ASN A 605 22.03 49.82 28.68
C ASN A 605 20.96 49.41 29.70
N GLU A 606 21.37 48.77 30.80
CA GLU A 606 20.46 48.26 31.84
C GLU A 606 19.60 49.37 32.48
N GLU A 607 20.12 50.59 32.55
CA GLU A 607 19.41 51.79 33.03
C GLU A 607 18.44 52.40 31.99
N LYS A 608 18.21 51.70 30.87
CA LYS A 608 17.42 52.16 29.71
C LYS A 608 17.98 53.39 28.98
N ALA A 609 19.15 53.88 29.35
CA ALA A 609 19.88 54.90 28.61
C ALA A 609 20.23 54.39 27.21
N VAL A 610 19.95 55.20 26.19
CA VAL A 610 20.16 54.86 24.78
C VAL A 610 21.42 55.59 24.27
N SER A 611 22.36 54.84 23.71
CA SER A 611 23.59 55.34 23.07
C SER A 611 23.62 54.96 21.58
N GLY A 612 24.26 55.81 20.77
CA GLY A 612 24.36 55.66 19.31
C GLY A 612 23.93 56.92 18.55
N PRO A 613 23.94 56.90 17.20
CA PRO A 613 24.14 55.73 16.34
C PRO A 613 25.61 55.32 16.16
N PHE A 614 25.88 54.03 16.25
CA PHE A 614 27.19 53.39 16.07
C PHE A 614 27.30 52.70 14.71
N GLU A 615 28.54 52.58 14.22
CA GLU A 615 28.91 51.72 13.10
C GLU A 615 28.89 50.25 13.49
N PHE A 616 28.80 49.35 12.50
CA PHE A 616 28.83 47.91 12.77
C PHE A 616 30.18 47.48 13.35
N SER A 617 31.29 48.07 12.89
CA SER A 617 32.63 47.88 13.41
C SER A 617 32.71 48.14 14.92
N GLU A 618 32.19 49.29 15.36
CA GLU A 618 32.16 49.70 16.76
C GLU A 618 31.36 48.72 17.62
N VAL A 619 30.15 48.36 17.18
CA VAL A 619 29.30 47.40 17.91
C VAL A 619 29.93 46.00 17.94
N TYR A 620 30.58 45.58 16.86
CA TYR A 620 31.27 44.29 16.81
C TYR A 620 32.51 44.27 17.72
N HIS A 621 33.24 45.38 17.82
CA HIS A 621 34.33 45.52 18.79
C HIS A 621 33.81 45.51 20.23
N MET A 622 32.73 46.23 20.53
CA MET A 622 32.06 46.19 21.84
C MET A 622 31.60 44.76 22.19
N LYS A 623 31.13 43.97 21.21
CA LYS A 623 30.80 42.54 21.38
C LYS A 623 32.05 41.75 21.79
N ILE A 624 33.15 41.88 21.04
CA ILE A 624 34.39 41.13 21.28
C ILE A 624 35.00 41.49 22.64
N ASN A 625 34.88 42.76 23.04
CA ASN A 625 35.38 43.26 24.31
C ASN A 625 34.50 42.88 25.52
N GLY A 626 33.34 42.24 25.30
CA GLY A 626 32.40 41.87 26.36
C GLY A 626 31.55 43.03 26.90
N GLU A 627 31.57 44.18 26.24
CA GLU A 627 30.81 45.39 26.65
C GLU A 627 29.31 45.26 26.35
N LEU A 628 28.91 44.26 25.56
CA LEU A 628 27.52 43.95 25.21
C LEU A 628 26.94 42.75 25.97
N ASP A 629 27.59 42.30 27.05
CA ASP A 629 27.06 41.26 27.95
C ASP A 629 26.06 41.83 28.97
N GLY A 630 25.16 41.00 29.51
CA GLY A 630 24.13 41.41 30.48
C GLY A 630 22.75 41.73 29.87
N ASN A 631 21.98 42.63 30.50
CA ASN A 631 20.63 43.02 30.03
C ASN A 631 20.64 44.09 28.92
N ILE A 632 21.76 44.25 28.23
CA ILE A 632 21.94 45.24 27.16
C ILE A 632 21.12 44.82 25.94
N LYS A 633 20.33 45.76 25.41
CA LYS A 633 19.54 45.55 24.20
C LYS A 633 20.04 46.42 23.06
N ILE A 634 20.03 45.90 21.86
CA ILE A 634 20.58 46.52 20.67
C ILE A 634 19.47 46.59 19.62
N LYS A 635 19.42 47.66 18.84
CA LYS A 635 18.55 47.75 17.66
C LYS A 635 19.31 48.26 16.44
N LYS A 636 18.78 47.93 15.26
CA LYS A 636 19.29 48.35 13.96
C LYS A 636 18.25 49.24 13.28
N GLY A 637 18.52 50.54 13.17
CA GLY A 637 17.59 51.50 12.58
C GLY A 637 16.22 51.54 13.28
N VAL A 638 15.19 51.09 12.56
CA VAL A 638 13.77 51.10 13.01
C VAL A 638 13.40 49.80 13.75
N ASP A 639 14.29 48.81 13.81
CA ASP A 639 14.02 47.52 14.45
C ASP A 639 13.78 47.67 15.97
N PRO A 640 13.02 46.74 16.59
CA PRO A 640 12.86 46.70 18.04
C PRO A 640 14.18 46.31 18.73
N TYR A 641 14.36 46.77 19.98
CA TYR A 641 15.50 46.40 20.82
C TYR A 641 15.50 44.92 21.19
N ARG A 642 16.59 44.22 20.88
CA ARG A 642 16.80 42.78 21.13
C ARG A 642 18.13 42.52 21.83
N VAL A 643 18.27 41.38 22.50
CA VAL A 643 19.57 40.99 23.08
C VAL A 643 20.55 40.60 21.97
N LYS A 644 21.86 40.73 22.22
CA LYS A 644 22.88 40.44 21.19
C LYS A 644 22.80 39.03 20.59
N ALA A 645 22.33 38.05 21.35
CA ALA A 645 22.15 36.67 20.90
C ALA A 645 21.05 36.52 19.83
N ASP A 646 20.05 37.40 19.86
CA ASP A 646 18.90 37.39 18.95
C ASP A 646 19.16 38.18 17.66
N ILE A 647 20.31 38.86 17.56
CA ILE A 647 20.72 39.61 16.38
C ILE A 647 21.71 38.74 15.61
N PHE A 648 21.28 38.26 14.44
CA PHE A 648 22.06 37.33 13.64
C PHE A 648 23.46 37.86 13.31
N GLU A 649 23.58 39.15 12.98
CA GLU A 649 24.87 39.76 12.64
C GLU A 649 25.85 39.79 13.83
N LEU A 650 25.34 39.69 15.06
CA LEU A 650 26.12 39.71 16.29
C LEU A 650 26.20 38.34 16.96
N SER A 651 25.44 37.33 16.55
CA SER A 651 25.52 35.99 17.14
C SER A 651 26.49 35.06 16.40
N VAL A 652 26.81 35.37 15.14
CA VAL A 652 27.70 34.56 14.28
C VAL A 652 29.11 35.17 14.23
N PRO A 653 30.18 34.36 14.02
CA PRO A 653 31.52 34.88 13.75
C PRO A 653 31.56 35.69 12.45
N VAL A 654 32.20 36.87 12.48
CA VAL A 654 32.35 37.75 11.32
C VAL A 654 33.75 37.57 10.72
N ILE A 655 33.81 37.41 9.40
CA ILE A 655 35.05 37.38 8.61
C ILE A 655 35.30 38.79 8.11
N THR A 656 36.51 39.30 8.30
CA THR A 656 36.91 40.64 7.84
C THR A 656 37.83 40.54 6.64
N HIS A 657 37.55 41.31 5.59
CA HIS A 657 38.45 41.49 4.44
C HIS A 657 38.79 42.96 4.25
N GLY A 658 40.07 43.28 4.05
CA GLY A 658 40.58 44.65 3.89
C GLY A 658 41.44 45.12 5.07
N GLU A 659 42.08 46.28 4.91
CA GLU A 659 42.91 46.94 5.95
C GLU A 659 42.46 48.41 6.14
N GLY A 660 42.56 48.92 7.37
CA GLY A 660 42.23 50.31 7.73
C GLY A 660 40.74 50.66 7.61
N ASP A 661 40.42 51.82 7.05
CA ASP A 661 39.04 52.31 6.89
C ASP A 661 38.23 51.54 5.82
N SER A 662 38.85 50.56 5.14
CA SER A 662 38.25 49.76 4.06
C SER A 662 37.86 48.34 4.49
N ILE A 663 37.83 48.06 5.80
CA ILE A 663 37.44 46.75 6.32
C ILE A 663 35.97 46.47 6.00
N ARG A 664 35.74 45.40 5.24
CA ARG A 664 34.43 44.83 4.95
C ARG A 664 34.17 43.65 5.85
N TYR A 665 32.95 43.55 6.34
CA TYR A 665 32.52 42.55 7.31
C TYR A 665 31.59 41.55 6.62
N PHE A 666 31.97 40.27 6.64
CA PHE A 666 31.22 39.18 6.01
C PHE A 666 30.73 38.19 7.05
N ILE A 667 29.51 37.70 6.89
CA ILE A 667 28.92 36.70 7.78
C ILE A 667 28.55 35.45 6.99
N ASN A 668 29.06 34.31 7.44
CA ASN A 668 28.74 33.01 6.86
C ASN A 668 27.32 32.58 7.21
N ARG A 669 26.63 32.07 6.21
CA ARG A 669 25.30 31.47 6.34
C ARG A 669 25.44 30.01 6.77
N THR A 670 24.46 29.53 7.53
CA THR A 670 24.36 28.12 7.91
C THR A 670 24.11 27.21 6.71
N SER A 671 23.45 27.73 5.67
CA SER A 671 23.24 27.04 4.39
C SER A 671 23.41 28.01 3.24
N MET A 672 24.10 27.57 2.19
CA MET A 672 24.27 28.35 0.97
C MET A 672 22.91 28.65 0.30
N ARG A 673 22.74 29.90 -0.15
CA ARG A 673 21.57 30.29 -0.97
C ARG A 673 21.96 30.36 -2.44
N VAL A 674 21.19 29.71 -3.28
CA VAL A 674 21.35 29.75 -4.74
C VAL A 674 20.19 30.54 -5.37
N PRO A 675 20.40 31.18 -6.53
CA PRO A 675 19.31 31.81 -7.27
C PRO A 675 18.28 30.76 -7.68
N PHE A 676 17.00 31.08 -7.51
CA PHE A 676 15.90 30.17 -7.83
C PHE A 676 14.68 31.00 -8.17
N TYR A 677 14.28 31.08 -9.45
CA TYR A 677 13.29 32.03 -9.98
C TYR A 677 11.94 31.38 -10.34
N GLU A 678 11.44 30.52 -9.47
CA GLU A 678 10.16 29.83 -9.65
C GLU A 678 9.01 30.58 -8.98
N LEU A 679 7.81 30.49 -9.58
CA LEU A 679 6.60 31.05 -8.98
C LEU A 679 6.10 30.10 -7.87
N ILE A 680 6.04 30.62 -6.65
CA ILE A 680 5.59 29.86 -5.47
C ILE A 680 4.40 30.56 -4.81
N THR A 681 3.59 29.79 -4.09
CA THR A 681 2.43 30.30 -3.35
C THR A 681 2.70 30.23 -1.86
N PHE A 682 2.54 31.34 -1.16
CA PHE A 682 2.59 31.43 0.30
C PHE A 682 1.21 31.72 0.86
N GLU A 683 0.64 30.77 1.60
CA GLU A 683 -0.65 30.89 2.26
C GLU A 683 -0.45 31.25 3.74
N ILE A 684 -1.01 32.38 4.18
CA ILE A 684 -1.00 32.82 5.57
C ILE A 684 -2.39 33.33 5.95
N ASN A 685 -2.91 32.89 7.11
CA ASN A 685 -4.27 33.22 7.58
C ASN A 685 -5.39 32.93 6.56
N GLY A 686 -5.23 31.92 5.70
CA GLY A 686 -6.19 31.56 4.67
C GLY A 686 -6.18 32.47 3.43
N VAL A 687 -5.20 33.38 3.31
CA VAL A 687 -4.97 34.21 2.13
C VAL A 687 -3.74 33.70 1.39
N GLU A 688 -3.90 33.45 0.09
CA GLU A 688 -2.81 33.04 -0.79
C GLU A 688 -2.10 34.24 -1.41
N HIS A 689 -0.78 34.27 -1.28
CA HIS A 689 0.10 35.25 -1.89
C HIS A 689 1.03 34.55 -2.87
N ARG A 690 0.94 34.90 -4.15
CA ARG A 690 1.83 34.36 -5.19
C ARG A 690 2.98 35.31 -5.45
N GLY A 691 4.18 34.77 -5.55
CA GLY A 691 5.38 35.54 -5.81
C GLY A 691 6.49 34.69 -6.40
N TYR A 692 7.53 35.38 -6.88
CA TYR A 692 8.73 34.70 -7.37
C TYR A 692 9.64 34.40 -6.19
N CYS A 693 9.97 33.13 -5.98
CA CYS A 693 11.15 32.82 -5.22
C CYS A 693 12.34 33.47 -5.95
N THR A 694 13.29 34.06 -5.25
CA THR A 694 14.52 34.61 -5.88
C THR A 694 15.78 33.96 -5.34
N SER A 695 15.70 33.41 -4.13
CA SER A 695 16.79 32.66 -3.52
C SER A 695 16.25 31.45 -2.75
N LEU A 696 16.92 30.32 -2.90
CA LEU A 696 16.58 29.05 -2.26
C LEU A 696 17.78 28.48 -1.51
N SER A 697 17.53 27.93 -0.33
CA SER A 697 18.51 27.19 0.47
C SER A 697 17.84 26.05 1.23
N LEU A 698 18.64 25.20 1.88
CA LEU A 698 18.12 24.16 2.76
C LEU A 698 17.35 24.72 3.97
N GLY A 699 17.67 25.95 4.42
CA GLY A 699 17.04 26.56 5.59
C GLY A 699 15.86 27.49 5.29
N GLY A 700 15.63 27.86 4.03
CA GLY A 700 14.57 28.80 3.68
C GLY A 700 14.74 29.46 2.32
N ILE A 701 13.86 30.43 2.07
CA ILE A 701 13.70 31.11 0.78
C ILE A 701 13.51 32.62 0.95
N PHE A 702 13.73 33.35 -0.14
CA PHE A 702 13.23 34.72 -0.28
C PHE A 702 12.17 34.77 -1.37
N LEU A 703 10.98 35.26 -1.01
CA LEU A 703 9.82 35.38 -1.88
C LEU A 703 9.59 36.84 -2.23
N GLU A 704 9.84 37.22 -3.48
CA GLU A 704 9.53 38.53 -4.02
C GLU A 704 8.04 38.62 -4.36
N LEU A 705 7.40 39.69 -3.89
CA LEU A 705 5.96 39.96 -4.03
C LEU A 705 5.76 41.32 -4.68
N ASN A 706 4.75 41.41 -5.56
CA ASN A 706 4.34 42.68 -6.16
C ASN A 706 3.87 43.67 -5.09
N GLU A 707 3.08 43.17 -4.13
CA GLU A 707 2.52 43.96 -3.04
C GLU A 707 2.72 43.23 -1.70
N LEU A 708 3.09 44.00 -0.67
CA LEU A 708 3.18 43.49 0.70
C LEU A 708 1.84 43.78 1.37
N SER A 709 1.17 42.73 1.84
CA SER A 709 0.01 42.87 2.71
C SER A 709 0.45 43.30 4.12
N ASP A 710 -0.39 44.07 4.81
CA ASP A 710 -0.22 44.40 6.23
C ASP A 710 -0.36 43.16 7.14
N ASP A 711 -0.87 42.04 6.60
CA ASP A 711 -1.03 40.78 7.34
C ASP A 711 0.30 40.08 7.67
N PHE A 712 1.36 40.44 6.93
CA PHE A 712 2.70 39.91 7.12
C PHE A 712 3.32 40.46 8.40
N VAL A 713 3.50 39.58 9.38
CA VAL A 713 4.14 39.90 10.66
C VAL A 713 5.28 38.92 10.87
N ILE A 714 6.42 39.44 11.35
CA ILE A 714 7.60 38.64 11.71
C ILE A 714 7.18 37.55 12.70
N ASP A 715 7.79 36.37 12.55
CA ASP A 715 7.56 35.14 13.30
C ASP A 715 6.20 34.46 13.10
N LYS A 716 5.31 34.98 12.23
CA LYS A 716 4.14 34.21 11.81
C LYS A 716 4.52 33.07 10.87
N THR A 717 3.81 31.95 11.00
CA THR A 717 3.96 30.76 10.14
C THR A 717 2.89 30.72 9.06
N GLY A 718 3.26 30.28 7.87
CA GLY A 718 2.35 30.00 6.76
C GLY A 718 2.79 28.75 6.00
N ARG A 719 1.97 28.34 5.03
CA ARG A 719 2.27 27.21 4.14
C ARG A 719 2.86 27.73 2.84
N VAL A 720 3.97 27.14 2.41
CA VAL A 720 4.59 27.42 1.11
C VAL A 720 4.33 26.23 0.20
N LEU A 721 3.80 26.50 -0.98
CA LEU A 721 3.55 25.52 -2.03
C LEU A 721 4.50 25.78 -3.19
N PHE A 722 5.33 24.78 -3.48
CA PHE A 722 6.19 24.72 -4.65
C PHE A 722 5.47 23.94 -5.75
N SER A 723 5.23 24.60 -6.88
CA SER A 723 4.73 23.95 -8.09
C SER A 723 5.83 23.10 -8.72
N ALA A 724 5.43 22.12 -9.53
CA ALA A 724 6.38 21.33 -10.31
C ALA A 724 7.08 22.24 -11.34
N GLY A 725 8.41 22.22 -11.38
CA GLY A 725 9.22 23.13 -12.18
C GLY A 725 10.70 22.74 -12.13
N ALA A 726 11.57 23.68 -11.76
CA ALA A 726 13.01 23.46 -11.57
C ALA A 726 13.36 22.50 -10.40
N VAL A 727 12.40 22.23 -9.52
CA VAL A 727 12.43 21.09 -8.59
C VAL A 727 11.48 20.03 -9.13
N ASP A 728 11.97 18.79 -9.24
CA ASP A 728 11.32 17.70 -9.98
C ASP A 728 9.91 17.37 -9.46
N SER A 729 9.70 17.50 -8.15
CA SER A 729 8.43 17.16 -7.50
C SER A 729 7.79 18.38 -6.85
N PRO A 730 6.48 18.62 -7.05
CA PRO A 730 5.76 19.64 -6.29
C PRO A 730 5.68 19.21 -4.82
N PHE A 731 5.89 20.16 -3.90
CA PHE A 731 5.80 19.88 -2.48
C PHE A 731 5.25 21.08 -1.71
N GLN A 732 4.73 20.80 -0.52
CA GLN A 732 4.29 21.82 0.43
C GLN A 732 5.14 21.73 1.70
N CYS A 733 5.43 22.89 2.30
CA CYS A 733 6.19 22.97 3.55
C CYS A 733 5.66 24.12 4.42
N VAL A 734 5.97 24.07 5.72
CA VAL A 734 5.63 25.16 6.65
C VAL A 734 6.83 26.08 6.78
N ALA A 735 6.61 27.38 6.61
CA ALA A 735 7.66 28.38 6.73
C ALA A 735 7.24 29.55 7.64
N GLN A 736 8.22 30.10 8.35
CA GLN A 736 8.07 31.24 9.25
C GLN A 736 8.65 32.51 8.61
N VAL A 737 7.91 33.61 8.66
CA VAL A 737 8.39 34.92 8.21
C VAL A 737 9.48 35.42 9.15
N LYS A 738 10.72 35.54 8.66
CA LYS A 738 11.86 36.06 9.45
C LYS A 738 12.24 37.48 9.08
N ASN A 739 12.01 37.88 7.83
CA ASN A 739 12.32 39.22 7.36
C ASN A 739 11.23 39.71 6.39
N ILE A 740 11.00 41.02 6.38
CA ILE A 740 10.08 41.69 5.45
C ILE A 740 10.87 42.84 4.82
N SER A 741 11.23 42.71 3.54
CA SER A 741 11.91 43.78 2.81
C SER A 741 10.90 44.67 2.10
N LYS A 742 10.86 45.95 2.49
CA LYS A 742 10.05 46.98 1.83
C LYS A 742 10.77 47.62 0.63
N SER A 743 12.10 47.49 0.56
CA SER A 743 12.94 47.92 -0.56
C SER A 743 12.96 46.85 -1.67
N ARG A 744 13.48 47.18 -2.85
CA ARG A 744 13.58 46.23 -3.97
C ARG A 744 14.82 45.32 -3.80
N PRO A 745 14.69 43.98 -3.87
CA PRO A 745 13.47 43.23 -4.18
C PRO A 745 12.49 43.18 -3.00
N LYS A 746 11.24 43.58 -3.26
CA LYS A 746 10.20 43.74 -2.24
C LYS A 746 9.63 42.36 -1.93
N GLY A 747 9.69 41.92 -0.67
CA GLY A 747 9.36 40.54 -0.39
C GLY A 747 9.55 40.06 1.04
N LEU A 748 9.48 38.74 1.20
CA LEU A 748 9.51 38.04 2.47
C LEU A 748 10.71 37.08 2.52
N GLY A 749 11.50 37.18 3.58
CA GLY A 749 12.44 36.12 3.96
C GLY A 749 11.72 35.08 4.80
N LEU A 750 11.57 33.87 4.25
CA LEU A 750 10.87 32.76 4.89
C LEU A 750 11.89 31.68 5.32
N MET A 751 11.74 31.18 6.54
CA MET A 751 12.56 30.09 7.09
C MET A 751 11.72 28.82 7.19
N PHE A 752 12.23 27.69 6.70
CA PHE A 752 11.51 26.43 6.81
C PHE A 752 11.43 25.97 8.26
N VAL A 753 10.22 25.68 8.72
CA VAL A 753 9.92 25.11 10.05
C VAL A 753 9.77 23.61 9.92
N ASP A 754 9.01 23.18 8.90
CA ASP A 754 8.78 21.77 8.58
C ASP A 754 8.95 21.57 7.08
N LEU A 755 9.96 20.80 6.70
CA LEU A 755 10.35 20.52 5.32
C LEU A 755 10.39 19.00 5.11
N PRO A 756 9.56 18.44 4.20
CA PRO A 756 9.55 17.01 3.90
C PRO A 756 10.93 16.49 3.51
N ASP A 757 11.27 15.27 3.92
CA ASP A 757 12.60 14.68 3.67
C ASP A 757 12.91 14.57 2.18
N GLN A 758 11.93 14.19 1.36
CA GLN A 758 12.09 14.13 -0.09
C GLN A 758 12.40 15.52 -0.67
N ALA A 759 11.66 16.56 -0.26
CA ALA A 759 11.90 17.93 -0.70
C ALA A 759 13.29 18.43 -0.26
N ARG A 760 13.78 18.01 0.90
CA ARG A 760 15.15 18.33 1.36
C ARG A 760 16.20 17.72 0.43
N VAL A 761 16.01 16.48 -0.01
CA VAL A 761 16.89 15.82 -0.99
C VAL A 761 16.86 16.56 -2.32
N ASP A 762 15.68 16.90 -2.82
CA ASP A 762 15.51 17.55 -4.12
C ASP A 762 16.11 18.96 -4.13
N ILE A 763 15.90 19.76 -3.07
CA ILE A 763 16.54 21.07 -2.89
C ILE A 763 18.07 20.92 -2.80
N SER A 764 18.56 19.91 -2.06
CA SER A 764 20.00 19.65 -1.96
C SER A 764 20.60 19.29 -3.33
N PHE A 765 19.89 18.49 -4.12
CA PHE A 765 20.31 18.12 -5.48
C PHE A 765 20.36 19.35 -6.39
N TYR A 766 19.33 20.21 -6.33
CA TYR A 766 19.31 21.48 -7.07
C TYR A 766 20.51 22.38 -6.73
N ILE A 767 20.77 22.60 -5.44
CA ILE A 767 21.89 23.42 -4.97
C ILE A 767 23.24 22.85 -5.47
N ASN A 768 23.44 21.55 -5.33
CA ASN A 768 24.68 20.89 -5.78
C ASN A 768 24.87 20.98 -7.29
N ASN A 769 23.80 20.80 -8.07
CA ASN A 769 23.85 20.95 -9.52
C ASN A 769 24.16 22.39 -9.93
N TYR A 770 23.57 23.37 -9.25
CA TYR A 770 23.88 24.78 -9.49
C TYR A 770 25.36 25.07 -9.23
N LEU A 771 25.89 24.60 -8.10
CA LEU A 771 27.30 24.76 -7.73
C LEU A 771 28.26 24.10 -8.71
N ASN A 772 27.94 22.89 -9.17
CA ASN A 772 28.75 22.20 -10.16
C ASN A 772 28.77 22.93 -11.50
N LYS A 773 27.62 23.48 -11.93
CA LYS A 773 27.54 24.30 -13.15
C LYS A 773 28.32 25.60 -13.03
N THR A 774 28.26 26.29 -11.89
CA THR A 774 29.03 27.52 -11.67
C THR A 774 30.53 27.26 -11.58
N LYS A 775 30.97 26.14 -11.00
CA LYS A 775 32.39 25.73 -10.99
C LYS A 775 32.93 25.31 -12.36
N GLN A 776 32.07 24.86 -13.28
CA GLN A 776 32.48 24.54 -14.66
C GLN A 776 32.50 25.77 -15.57
N ALA A 777 31.76 26.82 -15.23
CA ALA A 777 31.66 28.06 -15.98
C ALA A 777 32.67 29.14 -15.54
N ALA A 778 33.25 29.00 -14.35
CA ALA A 778 34.38 29.80 -13.83
C ALA A 778 35.70 29.10 -14.14
#